data_AF-A0AAV7EQX0-F1
#
_entry.id   AF-A0AAV7EQX0-F1
#
_cell.length_a   1.000
_cell.length_b   1.000
_cell.length_c   1.000
_cell.angle_alpha   90.00
_cell.angle_beta   90.00
_cell.angle_gamma   90.00
#
_symmetry.space_group_name_H-M   'P 1'
#
loop_
_entity.id
_entity.type
_entity.pdbx_description
1 polymer ?
#
loop_
_entity_poly.entity_id
_entity_poly.type
_entity_poly.pdbx_seq_one_letter_code
_entity_poly.pdbx_strand_id
1 'polypeptide(L)'
;MCFSELMELDAFFISHGSPLLSVDDSLPARPFLKSWQRLKVLPRKPSSILVISAHWETDVPTVNVLDRNSLIYDFNNFPRPLYELEYPAPAAPKLARRVKELLLEGGFPDVAEDNSRGLDHGVWVPLLLMYPEADIPVCQLSIQTHLDGAHHYNMGKALAPLRKENVLIFGSGSATHNLRAPPRRDGIHQWALDFDEWLEDSLLNGRHDDVIHYEEKAPHALMNHPEPDHFYPLHVALGAAGPAAKAELIHRSWEDGSLSYSSFRFSTVRPARIYVFLEAEVVETTDEEGFLIGSVMGAAAVEKTAEELRKEIDELQRQQWEITERLRDPRGIRRGGLAANGVRGNGPRQRGVVRPADRIDPEDEPAAKRRLSSAVVKVGDGVVAEAAEEKEANEDLAADGGAIAENVNDRTSFQLQRGGLRRSASQRIRTADAEIPASEHLPRVLPKNEDPSLVKRNRRMLGQLLGTLEKFRQEDRSLSSSDAFMRRSDSLKRAEERAREESERLRLQEREQLAEKRRRDLTLRARVAAKAEEKKLELLFLQWTEHHKKLCNFLRTKAQPSIFYQPVKPLEEDVALSEQQKEQAFQEWKSARREELSEYQKQIGDQYIANVEAELERWRNARNARKSNNLMNLQETMDKELETHRLEHGPKTRKIPGGTEDDEDVEDIAGEDDMMDDVLGVDDSNRRADDPKPEVGNSSPGPEEDVQ
;
A
#
# COMPACT_ATOMS: atom_id res chain seq x y z
N MET A 1 32.49 18.47 24.74
CA MET A 1 32.03 17.09 24.46
C MET A 1 30.73 17.18 23.71
N CYS A 2 30.63 16.54 22.55
CA CYS A 2 29.63 16.83 21.52
C CYS A 2 28.26 16.24 21.88
N PHE A 3 27.17 16.95 21.57
CA PHE A 3 25.78 16.51 21.80
C PHE A 3 25.39 15.18 21.08
N SER A 4 26.27 14.63 20.24
CA SER A 4 26.11 13.34 19.57
C SER A 4 26.36 12.12 20.48
N GLU A 5 26.94 12.30 21.66
CA GLU A 5 27.35 11.23 22.58
C GLU A 5 26.22 10.68 23.47
N LEU A 6 25.03 11.30 23.47
CA LEU A 6 23.92 10.96 24.37
C LEU A 6 22.60 10.54 23.66
N MET A 7 22.63 10.27 22.35
CA MET A 7 21.46 9.73 21.66
C MET A 7 21.50 8.20 21.65
N GLU A 8 20.63 7.58 22.46
CA GLU A 8 20.28 6.17 22.33
C GLU A 8 19.73 5.91 20.92
N LEU A 9 20.19 4.85 20.27
CA LEU A 9 19.57 4.40 19.03
C LEU A 9 18.19 3.81 19.33
N ASP A 10 17.29 3.90 18.36
CA ASP A 10 16.00 3.20 18.43
C ASP A 10 16.19 1.71 18.14
N ALA A 11 15.23 0.89 18.59
CA ALA A 11 15.16 -0.51 18.20
C ALA A 11 14.12 -0.68 17.09
N PHE A 12 14.29 -1.71 16.26
CA PHE A 12 13.43 -1.92 15.10
C PHE A 12 12.96 -3.37 15.02
N PHE A 13 11.74 -3.56 14.53
CA PHE A 13 11.26 -4.81 13.99
C PHE A 13 10.94 -4.62 12.51
N ILE A 14 11.40 -5.53 11.68
CA ILE A 14 11.26 -5.48 10.22
C ILE A 14 10.83 -6.87 9.82
N SER A 15 9.72 -6.89 9.09
CA SER A 15 9.26 -8.11 8.45
C SER A 15 10.12 -8.36 7.21
N HIS A 16 10.98 -9.38 7.24
CA HIS A 16 11.89 -9.69 6.12
C HIS A 16 11.18 -10.38 4.95
N GLY A 17 10.06 -11.07 5.21
CA GLY A 17 9.22 -11.72 4.20
C GLY A 17 9.94 -12.75 3.34
N SER A 18 9.50 -12.93 2.09
CA SER A 18 10.11 -13.90 1.18
C SER A 18 11.54 -13.52 0.76
N PRO A 19 12.44 -14.49 0.50
CA PRO A 19 13.74 -14.25 -0.14
C PRO A 19 13.64 -13.45 -1.45
N LEU A 20 12.50 -13.50 -2.14
CA LEU A 20 12.23 -12.69 -3.34
C LEU A 20 12.39 -11.20 -3.11
N LEU A 21 12.27 -10.70 -1.88
CA LEU A 21 12.50 -9.29 -1.55
C LEU A 21 13.86 -8.77 -2.04
N SER A 22 14.85 -9.66 -2.16
CA SER A 22 16.19 -9.36 -2.65
C SER A 22 16.27 -9.06 -4.16
N VAL A 23 15.29 -9.49 -4.96
CA VAL A 23 15.31 -9.35 -6.44
C VAL A 23 14.02 -8.82 -7.05
N ASP A 24 12.87 -8.99 -6.40
CA ASP A 24 11.56 -8.63 -6.94
C ASP A 24 11.24 -7.16 -6.66
N ASP A 25 11.35 -6.33 -7.70
CA ASP A 25 11.04 -4.90 -7.65
C ASP A 25 9.53 -4.59 -7.55
N SER A 26 8.65 -5.59 -7.71
CA SER A 26 7.21 -5.42 -7.54
C SER A 26 6.77 -5.36 -6.07
N LEU A 27 7.58 -5.93 -5.16
CA LEU A 27 7.30 -5.96 -3.72
C LEU A 27 7.47 -4.56 -3.10
N PRO A 28 6.41 -3.94 -2.54
CA PRO A 28 6.48 -2.58 -2.02
C PRO A 28 7.45 -2.39 -0.84
N ALA A 29 7.77 -3.46 -0.10
CA ALA A 29 8.75 -3.44 0.99
C ALA A 29 10.19 -3.20 0.52
N ARG A 30 10.52 -3.59 -0.72
CA ARG A 30 11.87 -3.45 -1.27
C ARG A 30 12.32 -1.99 -1.43
N PRO A 31 11.57 -1.11 -2.13
CA PRO A 31 11.94 0.30 -2.23
C PRO A 31 11.91 1.01 -0.86
N PHE A 32 11.09 0.56 0.08
CA PHE A 32 11.11 1.05 1.46
C PHE A 32 12.47 0.77 2.13
N LEU A 33 12.94 -0.47 2.14
CA LEU A 33 14.24 -0.82 2.74
C LEU A 33 15.42 -0.15 2.02
N LYS A 34 15.38 -0.05 0.68
CA LYS A 34 16.38 0.71 -0.09
C LYS A 34 16.42 2.21 0.29
N SER A 35 15.33 2.75 0.79
CA SER A 35 15.27 4.16 1.19
C SER A 35 15.85 4.43 2.58
N TRP A 36 16.24 3.40 3.34
CA TRP A 36 16.69 3.50 4.75
C TRP A 36 17.79 4.53 4.98
N GLN A 37 18.87 4.48 4.18
CA GLN A 37 19.97 5.45 4.30
C GLN A 37 19.54 6.85 3.87
N ARG A 38 18.78 6.96 2.78
CA ARG A 38 18.31 8.23 2.22
C ARG A 38 17.39 8.98 3.18
N LEU A 39 16.51 8.24 3.87
CA LEU A 39 15.57 8.78 4.85
C LEU A 39 16.25 9.16 6.18
N LYS A 40 17.54 8.87 6.35
CA LYS A 40 18.29 9.09 7.60
C LYS A 40 17.51 8.58 8.82
N VAL A 41 16.99 7.35 8.72
CA VAL A 41 16.17 6.71 9.77
C VAL A 41 16.91 6.73 11.12
N LEU A 42 18.24 6.61 11.08
CA LEU A 42 19.10 6.77 12.24
C LEU A 42 19.81 8.14 12.23
N PRO A 43 19.98 8.77 13.41
CA PRO A 43 20.68 10.05 13.53
C PRO A 43 22.18 9.95 13.21
N ARG A 44 22.76 8.75 13.32
CA ARG A 44 24.16 8.44 13.03
C ARG A 44 24.29 7.00 12.55
N LYS A 45 25.39 6.70 11.85
CA LYS A 45 25.74 5.34 11.45
C LYS A 45 26.02 4.48 12.70
N PRO A 46 25.42 3.29 12.84
CA PRO A 46 25.70 2.42 13.97
C PRO A 46 27.13 1.87 13.90
N SER A 47 27.74 1.61 15.06
CA SER A 47 29.08 1.02 15.16
C SER A 47 29.08 -0.48 14.84
N SER A 48 27.93 -1.13 15.09
CA SER A 48 27.65 -2.53 14.81
C SER A 48 26.14 -2.77 14.83
N ILE A 49 25.70 -3.90 14.28
CA ILE A 49 24.29 -4.30 14.22
C ILE A 49 24.14 -5.63 14.95
N LEU A 50 23.18 -5.68 15.88
CA LEU A 50 22.69 -6.92 16.47
C LEU A 50 21.38 -7.29 15.80
N VAL A 51 21.33 -8.44 15.14
CA VAL A 51 20.12 -8.96 14.50
C VAL A 51 19.61 -10.20 15.22
N ILE A 52 18.37 -10.18 15.66
CA ILE A 52 17.66 -11.36 16.18
C ILE A 52 16.91 -11.96 15.01
N SER A 53 17.26 -13.17 14.58
CA SER A 53 16.64 -13.79 13.40
C SER A 53 15.64 -14.87 13.79
N ALA A 54 14.49 -14.86 13.11
CA ALA A 54 13.52 -15.95 13.17
C ALA A 54 14.08 -17.30 12.66
N HIS A 55 15.03 -17.28 11.72
CA HIS A 55 15.57 -18.50 11.09
C HIS A 55 16.73 -19.14 11.86
N TRP A 56 16.96 -18.70 13.10
CA TRP A 56 17.97 -19.30 13.96
C TRP A 56 17.41 -19.65 15.33
N GLU A 57 17.01 -20.91 15.45
CA GLU A 57 16.50 -21.52 16.68
C GLU A 57 17.60 -22.33 17.38
N THR A 58 17.71 -22.16 18.70
CA THR A 58 18.61 -22.95 19.57
C THR A 58 17.99 -23.15 20.96
N ASP A 59 18.50 -24.11 21.72
CA ASP A 59 18.02 -24.41 23.09
C ASP A 59 18.31 -23.28 24.10
N VAL A 60 19.43 -22.57 23.93
CA VAL A 60 19.84 -21.43 24.76
C VAL A 60 20.16 -20.24 23.87
N PRO A 61 20.04 -18.97 24.35
CA PRO A 61 20.47 -17.82 23.56
C PRO A 61 21.89 -18.03 23.04
N THR A 62 22.08 -17.90 21.74
CA THR A 62 23.36 -18.20 21.08
C THR A 62 23.73 -17.07 20.16
N VAL A 63 24.97 -16.59 20.26
CA VAL A 63 25.52 -15.54 19.38
C VAL A 63 26.53 -16.13 18.42
N ASN A 64 26.58 -15.60 17.20
CA ASN A 64 27.58 -16.03 16.24
C ASN A 64 28.91 -15.29 16.46
N VAL A 65 30.01 -16.04 16.49
CA VAL A 65 31.37 -15.52 16.75
C VAL A 65 32.27 -16.00 15.62
N LEU A 66 32.26 -15.25 14.52
CA LEU A 66 33.09 -15.52 13.35
C LEU A 66 34.17 -14.46 13.18
N ASP A 67 35.20 -14.78 12.39
CA ASP A 67 36.14 -13.76 11.87
C ASP A 67 35.53 -13.00 10.68
N ARG A 68 34.71 -13.68 9.87
CA ARG A 68 33.97 -13.12 8.74
C ARG A 68 32.63 -13.84 8.60
N ASN A 69 31.55 -13.09 8.40
CA ASN A 69 30.23 -13.70 8.19
C ASN A 69 30.16 -14.34 6.80
N SER A 70 29.87 -15.64 6.77
CA SER A 70 29.39 -16.33 5.57
C SER A 70 27.87 -16.16 5.44
N LEU A 71 27.33 -16.34 4.24
CA LEU A 71 25.89 -16.38 4.02
C LEU A 71 25.36 -17.81 4.07
N ILE A 72 24.14 -17.94 4.55
CA ILE A 72 23.34 -19.15 4.55
C ILE A 72 22.14 -18.88 3.64
N TYR A 73 21.96 -19.75 2.64
CA TYR A 73 20.79 -19.80 1.79
C TYR A 73 19.84 -20.86 2.34
N ASP A 74 19.10 -20.50 3.38
CA ASP A 74 18.15 -21.30 4.13
C ASP A 74 16.79 -21.48 3.40
N PHE A 75 16.80 -21.32 2.06
CA PHE A 75 15.63 -21.43 1.21
C PHE A 75 15.96 -22.20 -0.08
N ASN A 76 14.94 -22.87 -0.62
CA ASN A 76 15.05 -23.77 -1.77
C ASN A 76 14.01 -23.40 -2.84
N ASN A 77 14.23 -23.79 -4.08
CA ASN A 77 13.30 -23.61 -5.21
C ASN A 77 13.06 -22.14 -5.63
N PHE A 78 14.02 -21.25 -5.36
CA PHE A 78 13.99 -19.86 -5.84
C PHE A 78 14.81 -19.67 -7.14
N PRO A 79 14.62 -18.57 -7.88
CA PRO A 79 15.42 -18.28 -9.06
C PRO A 79 16.93 -18.26 -8.76
N ARG A 80 17.72 -18.79 -9.70
CA ARG A 80 19.19 -18.85 -9.61
C ARG A 80 19.85 -17.52 -9.18
N PRO A 81 19.44 -16.34 -9.68
CA PRO A 81 20.06 -15.08 -9.27
C PRO A 81 20.06 -14.80 -7.77
N LEU A 82 19.13 -15.37 -6.97
CA LEU A 82 19.15 -15.19 -5.51
C LEU A 82 20.35 -15.86 -4.86
N TYR A 83 20.78 -17.01 -5.39
CA TYR A 83 21.92 -17.79 -4.87
C TYR A 83 23.28 -17.20 -5.27
N GLU A 84 23.28 -16.21 -6.17
CA GLU A 84 24.49 -15.50 -6.63
C GLU A 84 24.69 -14.17 -5.86
N LEU A 85 23.74 -13.79 -5.00
CA LEU A 85 23.86 -12.59 -4.18
C LEU A 85 24.84 -12.79 -3.03
N GLU A 86 25.72 -11.82 -2.82
CA GLU A 86 26.65 -11.79 -1.68
C GLU A 86 26.39 -10.57 -0.79
N TYR A 87 26.68 -10.73 0.50
CA TYR A 87 26.62 -9.66 1.49
C TYR A 87 27.77 -9.82 2.51
N PRO A 88 28.97 -9.32 2.18
CA PRO A 88 30.20 -9.65 2.90
C PRO A 88 30.39 -8.82 4.18
N ALA A 89 29.37 -8.72 5.02
CA ALA A 89 29.42 -7.93 6.25
C ALA A 89 30.49 -8.45 7.24
N PRO A 90 31.33 -7.57 7.83
CA PRO A 90 32.26 -7.98 8.88
C PRO A 90 31.54 -8.65 10.04
N ALA A 91 32.19 -9.64 10.66
CA ALA A 91 31.68 -10.20 11.91
C ALA A 91 31.93 -9.24 13.08
N ALA A 92 31.13 -9.35 14.14
CA ALA A 92 31.20 -8.48 15.31
C ALA A 92 31.52 -9.24 16.61
N PRO A 93 32.68 -9.91 16.75
CA PRO A 93 33.02 -10.74 17.92
C PRO A 93 33.11 -9.97 19.24
N LYS A 94 33.32 -8.65 19.20
CA LYS A 94 33.24 -7.79 20.40
C LYS A 94 31.78 -7.60 20.84
N LEU A 95 30.89 -7.39 19.88
CA LEU A 95 29.45 -7.28 20.15
C LEU A 95 28.89 -8.60 20.68
N ALA A 96 29.26 -9.74 20.07
CA ALA A 96 28.83 -11.05 20.52
C ALA A 96 29.18 -11.33 21.99
N ARG A 97 30.41 -11.04 22.40
CA ARG A 97 30.83 -11.12 23.82
C ARG A 97 30.03 -10.20 24.71
N ARG A 98 29.79 -8.96 24.29
CA ARG A 98 29.00 -7.99 25.05
C ARG A 98 27.54 -8.42 25.21
N VAL A 99 26.93 -8.98 24.16
CA VAL A 99 25.58 -9.57 24.19
C VAL A 99 25.53 -10.69 25.22
N LYS A 100 26.50 -11.61 25.19
CA LYS A 100 26.60 -12.70 26.14
C LYS A 100 26.70 -12.23 27.58
N GLU A 101 27.59 -11.26 27.85
CA GLU A 101 27.72 -10.65 29.18
C GLU A 101 26.39 -10.08 29.68
N LEU A 102 25.72 -9.26 28.85
CA LEU A 102 24.45 -8.62 29.22
C LEU A 102 23.32 -9.62 29.48
N LEU A 103 23.24 -10.71 28.70
CA LEU A 103 22.25 -11.75 28.92
C LEU A 103 22.51 -12.51 30.22
N LEU A 104 23.77 -12.88 30.50
CA LEU A 104 24.13 -13.52 31.77
C LEU A 104 23.84 -12.60 32.97
N GLU A 105 24.19 -11.31 32.88
CA GLU A 105 23.85 -10.29 33.89
C GLU A 105 22.33 -10.10 34.04
N GLY A 106 21.59 -10.25 32.94
CA GLY A 106 20.12 -10.20 32.88
C GLY A 106 19.41 -11.42 33.46
N GLY A 107 20.16 -12.41 33.98
CA GLY A 107 19.63 -13.60 34.64
C GLY A 107 19.38 -14.80 33.72
N PHE A 108 19.89 -14.78 32.49
CA PHE A 108 19.86 -15.95 31.62
C PHE A 108 20.92 -16.96 32.11
N PRO A 109 20.55 -18.23 32.35
CA PRO A 109 21.43 -19.18 33.02
C PRO A 109 22.61 -19.62 32.14
N ASP A 110 22.42 -19.63 30.82
CA ASP A 110 23.44 -20.01 29.85
C ASP A 110 23.26 -19.24 28.54
N VAL A 111 24.38 -18.93 27.90
CA VAL A 111 24.45 -18.23 26.62
C VAL A 111 25.64 -18.78 25.82
N ALA A 112 25.34 -19.42 24.70
CA ALA A 112 26.33 -20.10 23.88
C ALA A 112 26.95 -19.19 22.81
N GLU A 113 28.10 -19.62 22.29
CA GLU A 113 28.79 -19.00 21.16
C GLU A 113 28.94 -20.02 20.04
N ASP A 114 28.47 -19.68 18.84
CA ASP A 114 28.62 -20.52 17.65
C ASP A 114 29.69 -19.92 16.73
N ASN A 115 30.78 -20.67 16.51
CA ASN A 115 31.91 -20.25 15.69
C ASN A 115 31.81 -20.72 14.23
N SER A 116 30.63 -21.14 13.79
CA SER A 116 30.36 -21.69 12.46
C SER A 116 29.12 -21.10 11.78
N ARG A 117 28.19 -20.52 12.55
CA ARG A 117 26.93 -19.95 12.04
C ARG A 117 27.14 -18.64 11.26
N GLY A 118 26.90 -18.69 9.95
CA GLY A 118 26.75 -17.53 9.07
C GLY A 118 25.38 -16.84 9.19
N LEU A 119 25.15 -15.83 8.36
CA LEU A 119 23.91 -15.04 8.31
C LEU A 119 22.88 -15.74 7.42
N ASP A 120 21.66 -15.97 7.92
CA ASP A 120 20.52 -16.43 7.10
C ASP A 120 19.83 -15.29 6.36
N HIS A 121 18.91 -15.63 5.44
CA HIS A 121 18.25 -14.64 4.59
C HIS A 121 17.43 -13.62 5.36
N GLY A 122 16.87 -14.01 6.52
CA GLY A 122 16.20 -13.08 7.42
C GLY A 122 17.12 -11.95 7.86
N VAL A 123 18.44 -12.17 7.90
CA VAL A 123 19.42 -11.14 8.24
C VAL A 123 19.99 -10.46 7.00
N TRP A 124 20.56 -11.22 6.05
CA TRP A 124 21.32 -10.59 4.96
C TRP A 124 20.43 -9.95 3.90
N VAL A 125 19.18 -10.38 3.68
CA VAL A 125 18.29 -9.75 2.69
C VAL A 125 17.88 -8.33 3.10
N PRO A 126 17.37 -8.07 4.32
CA PRO A 126 17.08 -6.70 4.74
C PRO A 126 18.34 -5.82 4.76
N LEU A 127 19.47 -6.35 5.25
CA LEU A 127 20.71 -5.60 5.35
C LEU A 127 21.32 -5.27 3.99
N LEU A 128 21.22 -6.16 3.00
CA LEU A 128 21.61 -5.89 1.61
C LEU A 128 20.87 -4.66 1.04
N LEU A 129 19.62 -4.44 1.45
CA LEU A 129 18.82 -3.31 0.99
C LEU A 129 19.04 -2.04 1.82
N MET A 130 19.18 -2.18 3.14
CA MET A 130 19.36 -1.06 4.07
C MET A 130 20.80 -0.52 4.09
N TYR A 131 21.79 -1.40 3.94
CA TYR A 131 23.22 -1.12 4.04
C TYR A 131 24.01 -1.89 2.96
N PRO A 132 23.81 -1.58 1.66
CA PRO A 132 24.39 -2.32 0.54
C PRO A 132 25.92 -2.35 0.53
N GLU A 133 26.59 -1.38 1.17
CA GLU A 133 28.05 -1.31 1.28
C GLU A 133 28.64 -2.43 2.16
N ALA A 134 27.80 -3.09 2.98
CA ALA A 134 28.19 -4.18 3.88
C ALA A 134 29.40 -3.84 4.77
N ASP A 135 29.54 -2.58 5.20
CA ASP A 135 30.71 -2.08 5.94
C ASP A 135 30.49 -1.92 7.45
N ILE A 136 29.33 -2.35 7.94
CA ILE A 136 28.97 -2.33 9.37
C ILE A 136 29.10 -3.74 9.92
N PRO A 137 29.84 -3.97 11.03
CA PRO A 137 29.92 -5.28 11.66
C PRO A 137 28.56 -5.80 12.13
N VAL A 138 28.26 -7.06 11.83
CA VAL A 138 26.98 -7.72 12.16
C VAL A 138 27.21 -8.89 13.11
N CYS A 139 26.41 -8.94 14.17
CA CYS A 139 26.24 -10.09 15.07
C CYS A 139 24.80 -10.56 14.97
N GLN A 140 24.61 -11.87 14.95
CA GLN A 140 23.32 -12.52 15.00
C GLN A 140 23.09 -13.12 16.39
N LEU A 141 21.82 -13.17 16.82
CA LEU A 141 21.37 -13.82 18.05
C LEU A 141 20.18 -14.73 17.73
N SER A 142 20.18 -15.94 18.29
CA SER A 142 19.13 -16.94 18.13
C SER A 142 17.90 -16.70 19.00
N ILE A 143 16.80 -17.37 18.67
CA ILE A 143 15.56 -17.44 19.44
C ILE A 143 15.34 -18.84 20.04
N GLN A 144 14.48 -18.94 21.05
CA GLN A 144 14.15 -20.18 21.75
C GLN A 144 12.66 -20.48 21.57
N THR A 145 12.27 -21.17 20.50
CA THR A 145 10.85 -21.39 20.15
C THR A 145 10.05 -22.20 21.17
N HIS A 146 10.74 -22.99 21.99
CA HIS A 146 10.16 -23.75 23.10
C HIS A 146 9.84 -22.88 24.34
N LEU A 147 10.16 -21.58 24.31
CA LEU A 147 9.89 -20.58 25.35
C LEU A 147 8.95 -19.50 24.80
N ASP A 148 8.38 -18.70 25.70
CA ASP A 148 7.30 -17.76 25.36
C ASP A 148 7.76 -16.34 24.97
N GLY A 149 6.81 -15.47 24.65
CA GLY A 149 7.07 -14.06 24.35
C GLY A 149 7.70 -13.29 25.53
N ALA A 150 7.45 -13.71 26.77
CA ALA A 150 8.00 -13.06 27.96
C ALA A 150 9.51 -13.33 28.11
N HIS A 151 9.97 -14.54 27.80
CA HIS A 151 11.40 -14.87 27.69
C HIS A 151 12.10 -13.92 26.72
N HIS A 152 11.58 -13.80 25.50
CA HIS A 152 12.16 -12.96 24.46
C HIS A 152 12.07 -11.46 24.76
N TYR A 153 11.00 -10.99 25.39
CA TYR A 153 10.91 -9.61 25.87
C TYR A 153 11.94 -9.31 26.96
N ASN A 154 12.17 -10.23 27.90
CA ASN A 154 13.21 -10.08 28.91
C ASN A 154 14.62 -10.15 28.32
N MET A 155 14.82 -10.93 27.26
CA MET A 155 16.07 -10.94 26.49
C MET A 155 16.33 -9.56 25.90
N GLY A 156 15.31 -8.94 25.30
CA GLY A 156 15.37 -7.56 24.83
C GLY A 156 15.75 -6.58 25.94
N LYS A 157 15.08 -6.67 27.09
CA LYS A 157 15.36 -5.79 28.25
C LYS A 157 16.81 -5.87 28.71
N ALA A 158 17.39 -7.07 28.74
CA ALA A 158 18.80 -7.25 29.08
C ALA A 158 19.74 -6.58 28.06
N LEU A 159 19.35 -6.56 26.78
CA LEU A 159 20.13 -6.00 25.68
C LEU A 159 19.96 -4.49 25.48
N ALA A 160 19.00 -3.85 26.17
CA ALA A 160 18.73 -2.41 26.07
C ALA A 160 19.97 -1.49 26.20
N PRO A 161 20.99 -1.79 27.03
CA PRO A 161 22.20 -0.97 27.12
C PRO A 161 22.96 -0.79 25.80
N LEU A 162 22.91 -1.75 24.89
CA LEU A 162 23.63 -1.71 23.61
C LEU A 162 23.22 -0.50 22.74
N ARG A 163 21.98 -0.02 22.87
CA ARG A 163 21.51 1.17 22.14
C ARG A 163 22.27 2.44 22.52
N LYS A 164 22.71 2.55 23.78
CA LYS A 164 23.58 3.63 24.27
C LYS A 164 25.00 3.49 23.72
N GLU A 165 25.42 2.25 23.46
CA GLU A 165 26.74 1.89 22.91
C GLU A 165 26.81 2.03 21.36
N ASN A 166 25.84 2.73 20.75
CA ASN A 166 25.71 2.93 19.30
C ASN A 166 25.51 1.64 18.49
N VAL A 167 24.94 0.60 19.11
CA VAL A 167 24.56 -0.64 18.43
C VAL A 167 23.13 -0.55 17.95
N LEU A 168 22.91 -0.80 16.66
CA LEU A 168 21.57 -0.95 16.12
C LEU A 168 21.04 -2.32 16.52
N ILE A 169 19.94 -2.36 17.28
CA ILE A 169 19.23 -3.60 17.59
C ILE A 169 18.05 -3.71 16.65
N PHE A 170 17.99 -4.83 15.93
CA PHE A 170 16.97 -5.05 14.93
C PHE A 170 16.46 -6.51 14.99
N GLY A 171 15.17 -6.70 15.28
CA GLY A 171 14.51 -8.00 15.24
C GLY A 171 13.96 -8.31 13.85
N SER A 172 14.49 -9.34 13.20
CA SER A 172 14.08 -9.74 11.86
C SER A 172 13.16 -10.96 11.90
N GLY A 173 11.89 -10.75 11.52
CA GLY A 173 10.86 -11.77 11.56
C GLY A 173 9.77 -11.49 10.54
N SER A 174 8.51 -11.73 10.92
CA SER A 174 7.35 -11.32 10.13
C SER A 174 6.15 -11.04 11.03
N ALA A 175 5.40 -9.98 10.75
CA ALA A 175 4.21 -9.61 11.52
C ALA A 175 3.11 -10.68 11.43
N THR A 176 2.99 -11.37 10.29
CA THR A 176 2.10 -12.54 10.09
C THR A 176 2.82 -13.57 9.22
N HIS A 177 2.92 -14.82 9.66
CA HIS A 177 3.73 -15.84 8.99
C HIS A 177 3.05 -17.22 8.94
N ASN A 178 2.06 -17.35 8.06
CA ASN A 178 1.45 -18.65 7.77
C ASN A 178 1.63 -19.07 6.32
N LEU A 179 2.73 -19.77 6.05
CA LEU A 179 3.05 -20.35 4.74
C LEU A 179 2.17 -21.57 4.39
N ARG A 180 1.36 -22.08 5.33
CA ARG A 180 0.37 -23.15 5.06
C ARG A 180 -0.93 -22.57 4.45
N ALA A 181 -1.13 -21.26 4.53
CA ALA A 181 -2.30 -20.60 3.94
C ALA A 181 -2.18 -20.56 2.40
N PRO A 182 -3.29 -20.74 1.67
CA PRO A 182 -3.25 -20.65 0.21
C PRO A 182 -2.96 -19.20 -0.22
N PRO A 183 -2.06 -18.99 -1.19
CA PRO A 183 -1.69 -17.66 -1.63
C PRO A 183 -2.88 -16.96 -2.28
N ARG A 184 -3.05 -15.67 -1.97
CA ARG A 184 -4.03 -14.78 -2.61
C ARG A 184 -3.31 -13.69 -3.39
N ARG A 185 -3.52 -13.68 -4.70
CA ARG A 185 -3.05 -12.59 -5.58
C ARG A 185 -3.85 -11.29 -5.39
N ASP A 186 -5.12 -11.43 -5.06
CA ASP A 186 -6.04 -10.31 -4.82
C ASP A 186 -6.61 -10.35 -3.40
N GLY A 187 -6.40 -9.26 -2.66
CA GLY A 187 -6.89 -9.09 -1.30
C GLY A 187 -6.04 -9.76 -0.22
N ILE A 188 -6.48 -9.61 1.02
CA ILE A 188 -5.80 -10.09 2.23
C ILE A 188 -6.76 -11.07 2.92
N HIS A 189 -6.24 -12.14 3.49
CA HIS A 189 -7.03 -13.02 4.34
C HIS A 189 -7.47 -12.25 5.58
N GLN A 190 -8.76 -12.27 5.90
CA GLN A 190 -9.30 -11.45 6.99
C GLN A 190 -8.61 -11.73 8.33
N TRP A 191 -8.34 -13.00 8.65
CA TRP A 191 -7.62 -13.37 9.88
C TRP A 191 -6.20 -12.82 9.96
N ALA A 192 -5.55 -12.56 8.82
CA ALA A 192 -4.22 -11.97 8.77
C ALA A 192 -4.30 -10.45 8.98
N LEU A 193 -5.27 -9.81 8.33
CA LEU A 193 -5.54 -8.39 8.51
C LEU A 193 -5.93 -8.07 9.96
N ASP A 194 -6.83 -8.87 10.56
CA ASP A 194 -7.29 -8.68 11.94
C ASP A 194 -6.13 -8.76 12.95
N PHE A 195 -5.17 -9.67 12.71
CA PHE A 195 -3.97 -9.79 13.56
C PHE A 195 -3.01 -8.61 13.35
N ASP A 196 -2.75 -8.21 12.09
CA ASP A 196 -1.86 -7.07 11.78
C ASP A 196 -2.41 -5.74 12.32
N GLU A 197 -3.72 -5.52 12.21
CA GLU A 197 -4.41 -4.36 12.79
C GLU A 197 -4.41 -4.41 14.33
N TRP A 198 -4.66 -5.58 14.92
CA TRP A 198 -4.50 -5.76 16.37
C TRP A 198 -3.08 -5.49 16.84
N LEU A 199 -2.08 -5.94 16.08
CA LEU A 199 -0.67 -5.75 16.41
C LEU A 199 -0.29 -4.27 16.36
N GLU A 200 -0.67 -3.58 15.27
CA GLU A 200 -0.48 -2.13 15.15
C GLU A 200 -1.14 -1.39 16.33
N ASP A 201 -2.42 -1.64 16.58
CA ASP A 201 -3.14 -0.99 17.66
C ASP A 201 -2.52 -1.27 19.04
N SER A 202 -2.11 -2.53 19.29
CA SER A 202 -1.48 -2.92 20.56
C SER A 202 -0.15 -2.21 20.77
N LEU A 203 0.69 -2.15 19.74
CA LEU A 203 2.00 -1.49 19.83
C LEU A 203 1.87 0.04 19.92
N LEU A 204 1.03 0.67 19.11
CA LEU A 204 0.86 2.13 19.10
C LEU A 204 0.25 2.64 20.41
N ASN A 205 -0.62 1.85 21.05
CA ASN A 205 -1.21 2.18 22.34
C ASN A 205 -0.41 1.68 23.55
N GLY A 206 0.80 1.12 23.35
CA GLY A 206 1.66 0.66 24.43
C GLY A 206 1.12 -0.54 25.21
N ARG A 207 0.24 -1.34 24.62
CA ARG A 207 -0.31 -2.59 25.20
C ARG A 207 0.71 -3.73 25.09
N HIS A 208 1.91 -3.53 25.64
CA HIS A 208 3.02 -4.47 25.50
C HIS A 208 2.69 -5.85 26.08
N ASP A 209 1.98 -5.90 27.22
CA ASP A 209 1.56 -7.16 27.84
C ASP A 209 0.65 -7.98 26.92
N ASP A 210 -0.22 -7.32 26.12
CA ASP A 210 -1.07 -8.01 25.16
C ASP A 210 -0.23 -8.63 24.03
N VAL A 211 0.83 -7.94 23.60
CA VAL A 211 1.77 -8.44 22.58
C VAL A 211 2.62 -9.58 23.14
N ILE A 212 3.12 -9.44 24.38
CA ILE A 212 3.90 -10.50 25.07
C ILE A 212 3.10 -11.79 25.20
N HIS A 213 1.79 -11.67 25.43
CA HIS A 213 0.85 -12.79 25.55
C HIS A 213 -0.04 -12.94 24.31
N TYR A 214 0.51 -12.70 23.11
CA TYR A 214 -0.25 -12.70 21.86
C TYR A 214 -1.02 -14.00 21.61
N GLU A 215 -0.51 -15.15 22.06
CA GLU A 215 -1.18 -16.45 21.90
C GLU A 215 -2.58 -16.47 22.52
N GLU A 216 -2.76 -15.73 23.63
CA GLU A 216 -4.03 -15.63 24.35
C GLU A 216 -4.85 -14.40 23.93
N LYS A 217 -4.17 -13.32 23.54
CA LYS A 217 -4.77 -11.99 23.39
C LYS A 217 -5.04 -11.60 21.94
N ALA A 218 -4.28 -12.13 21.00
CA ALA A 218 -4.38 -11.76 19.61
C ALA A 218 -5.51 -12.53 18.91
N PRO A 219 -6.25 -11.89 18.00
CA PRO A 219 -7.19 -12.60 17.15
C PRO A 219 -6.42 -13.55 16.23
N HIS A 220 -6.84 -14.82 16.18
CA HIS A 220 -6.26 -15.80 15.24
C HIS A 220 -4.75 -16.01 15.38
N ALA A 221 -4.19 -15.93 16.60
CA ALA A 221 -2.75 -16.06 16.86
C ALA A 221 -2.11 -17.30 16.19
N LEU A 222 -2.62 -18.50 16.48
CA LEU A 222 -2.13 -19.77 15.91
C LEU A 222 -2.37 -19.90 14.40
N MET A 223 -3.29 -19.12 13.83
CA MET A 223 -3.50 -19.07 12.39
C MET A 223 -2.48 -18.13 11.72
N ASN A 224 -2.05 -17.08 12.39
CA ASN A 224 -1.02 -16.17 11.89
C ASN A 224 0.39 -16.73 12.06
N HIS A 225 0.61 -17.42 13.17
CA HIS A 225 1.89 -17.99 13.57
C HIS A 225 1.65 -19.43 14.02
N PRO A 226 1.55 -20.39 13.07
CA PRO A 226 1.43 -21.81 13.42
C PRO A 226 2.63 -22.32 14.22
N GLU A 227 3.80 -21.75 13.93
CA GLU A 227 4.99 -21.78 14.77
C GLU A 227 5.30 -20.31 15.15
N PRO A 228 5.85 -20.05 16.34
CA PRO A 228 6.01 -18.69 16.87
C PRO A 228 7.32 -17.98 16.46
N ASP A 229 8.18 -18.68 15.72
CA ASP A 229 9.54 -18.28 15.37
C ASP A 229 9.63 -16.88 14.75
N HIS A 230 8.80 -16.58 13.76
CA HIS A 230 8.81 -15.28 13.08
C HIS A 230 8.31 -14.11 13.91
N PHE A 231 7.67 -14.38 15.06
CA PHE A 231 7.10 -13.34 15.91
C PHE A 231 7.97 -13.01 17.14
N TYR A 232 8.81 -13.94 17.61
CA TYR A 232 9.70 -13.69 18.76
C TYR A 232 10.75 -12.59 18.58
N PRO A 233 11.32 -12.33 17.39
CA PRO A 233 12.20 -11.18 17.17
C PRO A 233 11.55 -9.83 17.50
N LEU A 234 10.23 -9.70 17.34
CA LEU A 234 9.49 -8.49 17.71
C LEU A 234 9.55 -8.23 19.22
N HIS A 235 9.40 -9.30 20.02
CA HIS A 235 9.45 -9.21 21.47
C HIS A 235 10.81 -8.73 21.97
N VAL A 236 11.90 -9.23 21.36
CA VAL A 236 13.26 -8.79 21.72
C VAL A 236 13.45 -7.32 21.36
N ALA A 237 13.03 -6.88 20.17
CA ALA A 237 13.11 -5.48 19.77
C ALA A 237 12.31 -4.56 20.70
N LEU A 238 11.09 -4.97 21.08
CA LEU A 238 10.22 -4.24 22.01
C LEU A 238 10.84 -4.16 23.41
N GLY A 239 11.38 -5.27 23.93
CA GLY A 239 12.05 -5.33 25.22
C GLY A 239 13.31 -4.45 25.27
N ALA A 240 14.10 -4.44 24.19
CA ALA A 240 15.28 -3.61 24.07
C ALA A 240 14.96 -2.12 24.02
N ALA A 241 13.77 -1.76 23.55
CA ALA A 241 13.31 -0.38 23.58
C ALA A 241 12.86 0.09 24.97
N GLY A 242 12.43 -0.84 25.82
CA GLY A 242 12.00 -0.60 27.19
C GLY A 242 10.51 -0.27 27.34
N PRO A 243 10.00 -0.22 28.59
CA PRO A 243 8.56 -0.11 28.86
C PRO A 243 7.94 1.24 28.46
N ALA A 244 8.76 2.29 28.29
CA ALA A 244 8.33 3.61 27.86
C ALA A 244 8.52 3.85 26.35
N ALA A 245 8.74 2.78 25.58
CA ALA A 245 8.89 2.87 24.14
C ALA A 245 7.58 3.33 23.48
N LYS A 246 7.69 4.23 22.51
CA LYS A 246 6.65 4.51 21.53
C LYS A 246 6.94 3.73 20.27
N ALA A 247 5.96 2.93 19.87
CA ALA A 247 5.97 2.29 18.57
C ALA A 247 5.53 3.27 17.48
N GLU A 248 6.07 3.08 16.29
CA GLU A 248 5.64 3.73 15.05
C GLU A 248 5.62 2.66 13.96
N LEU A 249 4.52 2.54 13.22
CA LEU A 249 4.44 1.70 12.02
C LEU A 249 5.17 2.45 10.89
N ILE A 250 6.34 1.96 10.50
CA ILE A 250 7.20 2.62 9.50
C ILE A 250 6.98 2.09 8.08
N HIS A 251 6.39 0.91 7.93
CA HIS A 251 6.01 0.35 6.64
C HIS A 251 4.90 -0.69 6.81
N ARG A 252 4.00 -0.77 5.83
CA ARG A 252 3.01 -1.83 5.69
C ARG A 252 2.82 -2.17 4.22
N SER A 253 2.98 -3.44 3.90
CA SER A 253 2.57 -4.04 2.63
C SER A 253 2.28 -5.52 2.83
N TRP A 254 1.81 -6.19 1.79
CA TRP A 254 1.37 -7.58 1.86
C TRP A 254 1.90 -8.36 0.67
N GLU A 255 2.23 -9.62 0.90
CA GLU A 255 2.52 -10.63 -0.13
C GLU A 255 1.62 -11.85 0.10
N ASP A 256 1.14 -12.42 -0.99
CA ASP A 256 0.29 -13.61 -1.03
C ASP A 256 -0.96 -13.56 -0.12
N GLY A 257 -1.37 -12.36 0.28
CA GLY A 257 -2.55 -12.08 1.11
C GLY A 257 -2.46 -12.54 2.56
N SER A 258 -1.37 -13.14 3.01
CA SER A 258 -1.17 -13.54 4.42
C SER A 258 0.19 -13.16 4.99
N LEU A 259 1.17 -12.79 4.17
CA LEU A 259 2.50 -12.39 4.62
C LEU A 259 2.54 -10.86 4.76
N SER A 260 2.51 -10.39 6.01
CA SER A 260 2.59 -8.97 6.30
C SER A 260 4.05 -8.51 6.33
N TYR A 261 4.29 -7.37 5.68
CA TYR A 261 5.54 -6.62 5.75
C TYR A 261 5.51 -5.50 6.79
N SER A 262 4.51 -5.49 7.69
CA SER A 262 4.43 -4.49 8.75
C SER A 262 5.72 -4.46 9.55
N SER A 263 6.30 -3.27 9.64
CA SER A 263 7.60 -3.02 10.25
C SER A 263 7.45 -1.86 11.22
N PHE A 264 8.09 -1.97 12.39
CA PHE A 264 7.90 -1.07 13.51
C PHE A 264 9.23 -0.48 13.98
N ARG A 265 9.19 0.80 14.31
CA ARG A 265 10.25 1.51 15.04
C ARG A 265 9.82 1.66 16.49
N PHE A 266 10.72 1.37 17.41
CA PHE A 266 10.53 1.57 18.84
C PHE A 266 11.50 2.62 19.34
N SER A 267 10.96 3.82 19.56
CA SER A 267 11.70 4.96 20.08
C SER A 267 11.43 5.14 21.56
N THR A 268 12.46 5.45 22.35
CA THR A 268 12.23 5.79 23.75
C THR A 268 11.67 7.20 23.80
N VAL A 269 10.52 7.40 24.44
CA VAL A 269 10.05 8.75 24.76
C VAL A 269 11.13 9.36 25.63
N ARG A 270 11.87 10.31 25.07
CA ARG A 270 12.62 11.23 25.91
C ARG A 270 11.55 11.95 26.71
N PRO A 271 11.53 11.87 28.06
CA PRO A 271 10.92 12.97 28.77
C PRO A 271 11.59 14.21 28.20
N ALA A 272 10.80 15.17 27.71
CA ALA A 272 11.34 16.48 27.45
C ALA A 272 12.11 16.83 28.72
N ARG A 273 13.45 16.93 28.64
CA ARG A 273 14.28 17.34 29.77
C ARG A 273 13.91 18.79 30.05
N ILE A 274 12.80 18.99 30.77
CA ILE A 274 12.67 20.07 31.72
C ILE A 274 13.79 19.79 32.71
N TYR A 275 14.84 20.61 32.67
CA TYR A 275 15.80 20.65 33.75
C TYR A 275 15.05 21.19 34.97
N VAL A 276 14.39 20.32 35.74
CA VAL A 276 14.00 20.63 37.11
C VAL A 276 15.19 20.18 37.98
N PHE A 277 16.05 21.14 38.31
CA PHE A 277 16.92 21.01 39.46
C PHE A 277 16.04 21.16 40.70
N LEU A 278 16.03 20.11 41.54
CA LEU A 278 15.62 20.07 42.95
C LEU A 278 14.27 20.70 43.32
N GLU A 279 13.36 19.83 43.74
CA GLU A 279 12.19 20.15 44.55
C GLU A 279 12.59 20.99 45.78
N ALA A 280 12.06 22.21 45.84
CA ALA A 280 11.73 22.89 47.08
C ALA A 280 10.24 23.23 47.01
N GLU A 281 9.53 22.99 48.11
CA GLU A 281 8.09 23.12 48.31
C GLU A 281 7.47 24.34 47.61
N VAL A 282 6.40 24.08 46.85
CA VAL A 282 5.45 25.12 46.45
C VAL A 282 4.63 25.49 47.69
N VAL A 283 5.00 26.59 48.32
CA VAL A 283 4.07 27.37 49.14
C VAL A 283 3.41 28.37 48.19
N GLU A 284 2.11 28.18 47.94
CA GLU A 284 1.27 29.20 47.31
C GLU A 284 1.20 30.42 48.23
N THR A 285 1.75 31.54 47.77
CA THR A 285 1.34 32.86 48.22
C THR A 285 0.86 33.63 47.00
N THR A 286 -0.45 33.76 46.91
CA THR A 286 -1.13 34.81 46.16
C THR A 286 -0.64 36.16 46.65
N ASP A 287 -0.23 37.06 45.76
CA ASP A 287 -0.42 38.50 45.95
C ASP A 287 -0.46 39.20 44.60
N GLU A 288 -1.47 40.05 44.47
CA GLU A 288 -1.75 40.96 43.38
C GLU A 288 -0.77 42.14 43.39
N GLU A 289 -0.41 42.67 42.21
CA GLU A 289 -0.62 44.07 41.81
C GLU A 289 0.20 44.40 40.55
N GLY A 290 -0.35 45.29 39.72
CA GLY A 290 -0.03 45.44 38.30
C GLY A 290 1.12 46.38 37.96
N PHE A 291 1.43 46.45 36.66
CA PHE A 291 1.60 47.74 35.98
C PHE A 291 1.56 47.62 34.45
N LEU A 292 0.76 48.49 33.84
CA LEU A 292 0.64 48.73 32.40
C LEU A 292 1.68 49.77 31.98
N ILE A 293 2.55 49.47 31.01
CA ILE A 293 3.21 50.49 30.18
C ILE A 293 3.11 50.07 28.72
N GLY A 294 2.44 50.90 27.94
CA GLY A 294 2.28 50.73 26.50
C GLY A 294 3.20 51.63 25.67
N SER A 295 3.39 51.18 24.43
CA SER A 295 3.84 51.90 23.23
C SER A 295 5.35 52.01 23.00
N VAL A 296 5.86 51.37 21.93
CA VAL A 296 6.07 51.98 20.60
C VAL A 296 6.38 50.90 19.55
N MET A 297 5.54 50.91 18.49
CA MET A 297 5.75 50.54 17.08
C MET A 297 6.59 49.33 16.63
N GLY A 298 5.84 48.38 16.06
CA GLY A 298 6.19 47.54 14.92
C GLY A 298 4.96 46.68 14.63
N ALA A 299 4.49 46.58 13.39
CA ALA A 299 3.31 45.80 13.03
C ALA A 299 3.55 44.30 13.31
N ALA A 300 3.38 43.90 14.57
CA ALA A 300 3.42 42.51 14.97
C ALA A 300 2.10 41.90 14.53
N ALA A 301 2.16 41.01 13.53
CA ALA A 301 1.11 40.03 13.30
C ALA A 301 0.74 39.45 14.67
N VAL A 302 -0.54 39.52 15.04
CA VAL A 302 -1.05 38.96 16.28
C VAL A 302 -0.59 37.50 16.32
N GLU A 303 0.37 37.19 17.19
CA GLU A 303 0.92 35.85 17.32
C GLU A 303 -0.23 34.96 17.82
N LYS A 304 -0.67 34.02 16.97
CA LYS A 304 -1.75 33.10 17.30
C LYS A 304 -1.39 32.31 18.54
N THR A 305 -2.37 32.02 19.38
CA THR A 305 -2.14 31.20 20.57
C THR A 305 -1.80 29.75 20.17
N ALA A 306 -1.07 29.05 21.03
CA ALA A 306 -0.71 27.65 20.79
C ALA A 306 -1.94 26.75 20.58
N GLU A 307 -3.07 27.05 21.24
CA GLU A 307 -4.32 26.32 21.08
C GLU A 307 -4.99 26.56 19.72
N GLU A 308 -4.96 27.79 19.23
CA GLU A 308 -5.47 28.12 17.88
C GLU A 308 -4.65 27.42 16.80
N LEU A 309 -3.32 27.40 16.92
CA LEU A 309 -2.46 26.67 15.99
C LEU A 309 -2.73 25.17 15.99
N ARG A 310 -2.98 24.56 17.17
CA ARG A 310 -3.36 23.14 17.25
C ARG A 310 -4.68 22.86 16.53
N LYS A 311 -5.70 23.69 16.75
CA LYS A 311 -7.00 23.56 16.05
C LYS A 311 -6.85 23.72 14.53
N GLU A 312 -6.01 24.64 14.08
CA GLU A 312 -5.72 24.81 12.64
C GLU A 312 -5.00 23.60 12.05
N ILE A 313 -4.06 23.00 12.76
CA ILE A 313 -3.37 21.77 12.33
C ILE A 313 -4.38 20.63 12.19
N ASP A 314 -5.25 20.43 13.18
CA ASP A 314 -6.26 19.37 13.16
C ASP A 314 -7.24 19.55 11.97
N GLU A 315 -7.65 20.79 11.71
CA GLU A 315 -8.52 21.13 10.56
C GLU A 315 -7.82 20.86 9.22
N LEU A 316 -6.54 21.20 9.09
CA LEU A 316 -5.76 20.93 7.89
C LEU A 316 -5.57 19.42 7.67
N GLN A 317 -5.36 18.65 8.74
CA GLN A 317 -5.29 17.18 8.67
C GLN A 317 -6.63 16.57 8.23
N ARG A 318 -7.75 17.11 8.72
CA ARG A 318 -9.09 16.71 8.27
C ARG A 318 -9.30 16.98 6.78
N GLN A 319 -8.93 18.17 6.30
CA GLN A 319 -8.99 18.51 4.87
C GLN A 319 -8.11 17.60 4.03
N GLN A 320 -6.90 17.27 4.50
CA GLN A 320 -5.99 16.34 3.82
C GLN A 320 -6.62 14.94 3.70
N TRP A 321 -7.30 14.46 4.74
CA TRP A 321 -8.01 13.19 4.73
C TRP A 321 -9.16 13.17 3.71
N GLU A 322 -9.99 14.23 3.67
CA GLU A 322 -11.07 14.35 2.69
C GLU A 322 -10.58 14.37 1.24
N ILE A 323 -9.45 15.02 0.96
CA ILE A 323 -8.82 14.99 -0.37
C ILE A 323 -8.28 13.60 -0.69
N THR A 324 -7.70 12.92 0.29
CA THR A 324 -7.16 11.56 0.12
C THR A 324 -8.27 10.56 -0.22
N GLU A 325 -9.43 10.66 0.44
CA GLU A 325 -10.61 9.86 0.12
C GLU A 325 -11.14 10.15 -1.31
N ARG A 326 -11.17 11.43 -1.74
CA ARG A 326 -11.52 11.78 -3.13
C ARG A 326 -10.57 11.17 -4.17
N LEU A 327 -9.27 11.10 -3.87
CA LEU A 327 -8.27 10.46 -4.73
C LEU A 327 -8.40 8.93 -4.77
N ARG A 328 -8.91 8.33 -3.68
CA ARG A 328 -9.14 6.89 -3.54
C ARG A 328 -10.37 6.42 -4.32
N ASP A 329 -11.45 7.20 -4.31
CA ASP A 329 -12.67 6.93 -5.07
C ASP A 329 -13.11 8.14 -5.92
N PRO A 330 -12.50 8.34 -7.10
CA PRO A 330 -12.81 9.49 -7.95
C PRO A 330 -14.22 9.45 -8.57
N ARG A 331 -14.92 8.30 -8.48
CA ARG A 331 -16.28 8.09 -9.02
C ARG A 331 -17.35 8.10 -7.92
N GLY A 332 -16.97 8.17 -6.64
CA GLY A 332 -17.91 8.21 -5.51
C GLY A 332 -18.76 6.95 -5.33
N ILE A 333 -18.35 5.81 -5.91
CA ILE A 333 -19.14 4.57 -5.95
C ILE A 333 -19.24 3.92 -4.55
N ARG A 334 -18.29 4.19 -3.65
CA ARG A 334 -18.28 3.67 -2.27
C ARG A 334 -19.02 4.56 -1.27
N ARG A 335 -19.59 5.68 -1.70
CA ARG A 335 -20.40 6.56 -0.83
C ARG A 335 -21.84 6.04 -0.73
N GLY A 336 -22.01 4.88 -0.09
CA GLY A 336 -23.29 4.27 0.26
C GLY A 336 -23.14 3.56 1.60
N GLY A 337 -23.81 4.08 2.63
CA GLY A 337 -23.50 3.85 4.04
C GLY A 337 -23.52 2.40 4.52
N LEU A 338 -22.54 2.09 5.38
CA LEU A 338 -22.68 1.07 6.42
C LEU A 338 -23.71 1.60 7.43
N ALA A 339 -24.95 1.14 7.31
CA ALA A 339 -25.90 1.24 8.41
C ALA A 339 -25.38 0.38 9.56
N ALA A 340 -25.08 1.03 10.68
CA ALA A 340 -24.68 0.39 11.92
C ALA A 340 -25.76 -0.62 12.37
N ASN A 341 -25.38 -1.89 12.51
CA ASN A 341 -26.17 -2.86 13.26
C ASN A 341 -26.06 -2.51 14.75
N GLY A 342 -27.02 -1.71 15.22
CA GLY A 342 -27.15 -1.31 16.61
C GLY A 342 -27.61 -2.45 17.50
N VAL A 343 -26.79 -2.73 18.52
CA VAL A 343 -27.15 -3.45 19.75
C VAL A 343 -28.33 -2.74 20.43
N ARG A 344 -29.39 -3.48 20.77
CA ARG A 344 -30.53 -2.97 21.54
C ARG A 344 -30.10 -2.68 22.99
N GLY A 345 -29.96 -1.40 23.33
CA GLY A 345 -29.86 -0.90 24.70
C GLY A 345 -31.02 0.04 25.01
N ASN A 346 -31.78 -0.28 26.06
CA ASN A 346 -32.95 0.44 26.54
C ASN A 346 -32.53 1.64 27.41
N GLY A 347 -32.96 2.88 27.10
CA GLY A 347 -32.77 4.03 27.98
C GLY A 347 -33.14 5.39 27.33
N PRO A 348 -33.93 6.28 27.97
CA PRO A 348 -34.45 7.50 27.35
C PRO A 348 -33.66 8.77 27.74
N ARG A 349 -33.49 9.70 26.78
CA ARG A 349 -33.25 11.18 26.87
C ARG A 349 -32.37 11.61 25.69
N GLN A 350 -32.42 12.81 25.10
CA GLN A 350 -33.31 13.98 25.07
C GLN A 350 -32.86 14.80 23.81
N ARG A 351 -33.73 15.67 23.30
CA ARG A 351 -33.55 16.46 22.08
C ARG A 351 -32.36 17.44 22.11
N GLY A 352 -31.62 17.50 20.99
CA GLY A 352 -31.60 18.68 20.11
C GLY A 352 -30.33 19.55 20.08
N VAL A 353 -29.65 19.57 18.91
CA VAL A 353 -29.19 20.80 18.22
C VAL A 353 -29.20 20.53 16.72
N VAL A 354 -30.01 21.30 15.98
CA VAL A 354 -30.07 21.33 14.51
C VAL A 354 -28.98 22.27 14.01
N ARG A 355 -28.20 21.85 13.00
CA ARG A 355 -27.38 22.76 12.18
C ARG A 355 -28.05 22.98 10.81
N PRO A 356 -27.86 24.17 10.19
CA PRO A 356 -28.62 24.60 9.02
C PRO A 356 -28.13 23.89 7.75
N ALA A 357 -29.06 23.66 6.83
CA ALA A 357 -28.79 23.17 5.49
C ALA A 357 -28.08 24.28 4.67
N ASP A 358 -26.86 23.99 4.22
CA ASP A 358 -26.27 24.75 3.12
C ASP A 358 -26.85 24.29 1.78
N ARG A 359 -27.17 25.31 0.98
CA ARG A 359 -27.80 25.26 -0.33
C ARG A 359 -26.98 24.44 -1.31
N ILE A 360 -27.66 23.56 -2.04
CA ILE A 360 -27.13 22.90 -3.23
C ILE A 360 -27.49 23.78 -4.43
N ASP A 361 -26.48 24.22 -5.18
CA ASP A 361 -26.62 24.87 -6.48
C ASP A 361 -27.18 23.84 -7.50
N PRO A 362 -28.19 24.19 -8.31
CA PRO A 362 -28.88 23.24 -9.21
C PRO A 362 -28.23 23.12 -10.61
N GLU A 363 -26.91 23.27 -10.77
CA GLU A 363 -26.28 23.27 -12.12
C GLU A 363 -25.35 22.09 -12.44
N ASP A 364 -25.29 21.03 -11.64
CA ASP A 364 -24.34 19.93 -11.89
C ASP A 364 -24.94 18.51 -11.73
N GLU A 365 -26.14 18.28 -12.29
CA GLU A 365 -26.65 16.92 -12.54
C GLU A 365 -26.36 16.47 -13.98
N PRO A 366 -25.68 15.33 -14.21
CA PRO A 366 -25.63 14.74 -15.54
C PRO A 366 -27.00 14.17 -15.92
N ALA A 367 -27.49 14.54 -17.11
CA ALA A 367 -28.80 14.16 -17.63
C ALA A 367 -29.10 12.65 -17.52
N ALA A 368 -30.30 12.33 -17.04
CA ALA A 368 -30.82 10.97 -16.93
C ALA A 368 -30.78 10.24 -18.29
N LYS A 369 -30.04 9.13 -18.36
CA LYS A 369 -29.93 8.28 -19.54
C LYS A 369 -31.29 7.65 -19.85
N ARG A 370 -32.02 8.24 -20.81
CA ARG A 370 -33.20 7.63 -21.44
C ARG A 370 -32.80 6.32 -22.12
N ARG A 371 -33.43 5.23 -21.70
CA ARG A 371 -33.42 3.94 -22.41
C ARG A 371 -34.08 4.15 -23.77
N LEU A 372 -33.31 4.01 -24.85
CA LEU A 372 -33.86 3.92 -26.20
C LEU A 372 -34.45 2.52 -26.39
N SER A 373 -35.77 2.38 -26.19
CA SER A 373 -36.53 1.26 -26.74
C SER A 373 -36.87 1.58 -28.19
N SER A 374 -36.31 0.80 -29.11
CA SER A 374 -36.62 0.82 -30.54
C SER A 374 -38.03 0.23 -30.76
N ALA A 375 -39.01 1.10 -30.97
CA ALA A 375 -40.31 0.72 -31.54
C ALA A 375 -40.35 1.18 -33.00
N VAL A 376 -40.40 0.21 -33.91
CA VAL A 376 -40.56 0.39 -35.35
C VAL A 376 -41.96 0.95 -35.63
N VAL A 377 -42.01 2.09 -36.31
CA VAL A 377 -43.23 2.71 -36.85
C VAL A 377 -43.71 1.91 -38.07
N LYS A 378 -45.00 1.56 -38.10
CA LYS A 378 -45.71 1.24 -39.33
C LYS A 378 -46.97 2.10 -39.41
N VAL A 379 -47.04 2.88 -40.48
CA VAL A 379 -48.13 3.80 -40.84
C VAL A 379 -49.31 3.01 -41.43
N GLY A 380 -50.54 3.45 -41.14
CA GLY A 380 -51.75 2.98 -41.81
C GLY A 380 -53.05 3.56 -41.23
N ASP A 381 -53.42 4.74 -41.73
CA ASP A 381 -54.76 5.32 -42.02
C ASP A 381 -55.96 5.20 -41.06
N GLY A 382 -56.61 6.34 -40.78
CA GLY A 382 -58.06 6.38 -40.49
C GLY A 382 -58.65 7.43 -39.51
N VAL A 383 -58.57 8.73 -39.84
CA VAL A 383 -59.67 9.75 -39.83
C VAL A 383 -60.57 9.96 -38.57
N VAL A 384 -60.39 11.15 -37.92
CA VAL A 384 -61.38 12.13 -37.35
C VAL A 384 -62.10 11.76 -36.02
N ALA A 385 -62.21 12.57 -34.95
CA ALA A 385 -62.30 14.03 -34.77
C ALA A 385 -61.84 14.53 -33.37
N GLU A 386 -61.66 15.85 -33.30
CA GLU A 386 -61.68 16.85 -32.20
C GLU A 386 -62.41 16.47 -30.88
N ALA A 387 -62.21 17.06 -29.69
CA ALA A 387 -61.71 18.36 -29.20
C ALA A 387 -61.44 18.19 -27.67
N ALA A 388 -60.38 18.79 -27.10
CA ALA A 388 -60.38 20.04 -26.31
C ALA A 388 -60.84 19.95 -24.82
N GLU A 389 -60.07 20.67 -24.00
CA GLU A 389 -60.37 21.27 -22.67
C GLU A 389 -60.22 20.45 -21.37
N GLU A 390 -59.15 20.81 -20.64
CA GLU A 390 -59.12 21.33 -19.26
C GLU A 390 -60.35 21.11 -18.35
N LYS A 391 -60.14 20.52 -17.16
CA LYS A 391 -60.23 21.26 -15.88
C LYS A 391 -59.93 20.43 -14.61
N GLU A 392 -59.32 21.18 -13.71
CA GLU A 392 -59.11 21.10 -12.26
C GLU A 392 -60.08 20.31 -11.35
N ALA A 393 -59.42 19.72 -10.34
CA ALA A 393 -59.62 19.85 -8.88
C ALA A 393 -60.75 19.13 -8.11
N ASN A 394 -60.30 18.60 -6.96
CA ASN A 394 -60.96 18.46 -5.65
C ASN A 394 -62.14 17.49 -5.54
N GLU A 395 -62.46 16.85 -4.41
CA GLU A 395 -61.85 16.53 -3.11
C GLU A 395 -62.88 15.57 -2.46
N ASP A 396 -62.50 14.91 -1.36
CA ASP A 396 -63.38 14.41 -0.29
C ASP A 396 -64.20 13.11 -0.43
N LEU A 397 -63.66 12.07 0.24
CA LEU A 397 -64.16 11.47 1.50
C LEU A 397 -65.68 11.30 1.74
N ALA A 398 -66.13 10.04 1.82
CA ALA A 398 -67.01 9.48 2.85
C ALA A 398 -67.10 7.95 2.63
N ALA A 399 -66.64 7.08 3.54
CA ALA A 399 -67.19 6.73 4.85
C ALA A 399 -68.43 5.82 4.80
N ASP A 400 -68.16 4.56 5.14
CA ASP A 400 -68.91 3.69 6.05
C ASP A 400 -70.19 2.96 5.59
N GLY A 401 -70.34 1.73 6.08
CA GLY A 401 -71.46 0.83 5.82
C GLY A 401 -71.06 -0.64 5.93
N GLY A 402 -70.88 -1.12 7.16
CA GLY A 402 -70.39 -2.46 7.47
C GLY A 402 -71.41 -3.61 7.41
N ALA A 403 -71.13 -4.61 8.28
CA ALA A 403 -71.93 -5.81 8.61
C ALA A 403 -71.61 -7.05 7.73
N ILE A 404 -71.37 -8.30 8.18
CA ILE A 404 -71.43 -9.03 9.46
C ILE A 404 -70.49 -10.27 9.34
N ALA A 405 -70.01 -10.75 10.48
CA ALA A 405 -69.11 -11.89 10.71
C ALA A 405 -69.76 -13.28 10.63
N GLU A 406 -68.93 -14.31 10.45
CA GLU A 406 -68.97 -15.66 11.08
C GLU A 406 -67.66 -16.38 10.66
N ASN A 407 -66.57 -16.47 11.44
CA ASN A 407 -66.33 -17.05 12.77
C ASN A 407 -66.35 -18.60 12.75
N VAL A 408 -65.21 -19.27 13.01
CA VAL A 408 -64.93 -20.23 14.11
C VAL A 408 -64.36 -21.53 13.48
N ASN A 409 -63.26 -22.19 13.90
CA ASN A 409 -62.52 -22.19 15.17
C ASN A 409 -61.15 -22.92 15.09
N ASP A 410 -60.26 -22.58 16.04
CA ASP A 410 -59.53 -23.45 17.00
C ASP A 410 -58.77 -24.72 16.53
N ARG A 411 -57.67 -25.18 17.13
CA ARG A 411 -56.78 -24.73 18.22
C ARG A 411 -55.64 -25.76 18.35
N THR A 412 -54.46 -25.26 18.73
CA THR A 412 -53.46 -25.79 19.69
C THR A 412 -53.12 -27.27 19.86
N SER A 413 -51.83 -27.45 20.21
CA SER A 413 -51.21 -28.37 21.19
C SER A 413 -50.46 -29.56 20.59
N PHE A 414 -49.38 -30.13 21.15
CA PHE A 414 -48.29 -29.76 22.07
C PHE A 414 -47.29 -30.96 22.05
N GLN A 415 -46.14 -30.82 22.72
CA GLN A 415 -45.27 -31.89 23.29
C GLN A 415 -44.33 -32.64 22.32
N LEU A 416 -42.99 -32.63 22.45
CA LEU A 416 -42.02 -32.91 23.54
C LEU A 416 -41.34 -34.26 23.26
N GLN A 417 -40.00 -34.30 23.13
CA GLN A 417 -39.11 -34.94 24.11
C GLN A 417 -37.63 -34.95 23.69
N ARG A 418 -36.80 -34.91 24.74
CA ARG A 418 -35.33 -34.85 24.82
C ARG A 418 -34.68 -36.25 24.83
N GLY A 419 -33.37 -36.26 24.55
CA GLY A 419 -32.35 -37.14 25.14
C GLY A 419 -31.53 -37.90 24.08
N GLY A 420 -30.20 -38.03 24.11
CA GLY A 420 -29.13 -37.67 25.03
C GLY A 420 -27.94 -38.66 24.83
N LEU A 421 -26.71 -38.18 25.08
CA LEU A 421 -25.46 -38.91 25.46
C LEU A 421 -24.41 -39.38 24.40
N ARG A 422 -23.26 -38.68 24.45
CA ARG A 422 -21.87 -39.10 24.81
C ARG A 422 -20.91 -39.88 23.87
N ARG A 423 -19.68 -39.31 23.83
CA ARG A 423 -18.29 -39.88 23.71
C ARG A 423 -17.92 -40.50 22.33
N SER A 424 -16.68 -40.57 21.87
CA SER A 424 -15.35 -39.95 22.07
C SER A 424 -14.39 -40.74 21.13
N ALA A 425 -13.38 -40.06 20.57
CA ALA A 425 -12.10 -40.60 20.08
C ALA A 425 -12.01 -41.35 18.71
N SER A 426 -11.24 -40.69 17.82
CA SER A 426 -10.10 -41.23 17.06
C SER A 426 -10.33 -42.21 15.90
N GLN A 427 -10.26 -41.69 14.67
CA GLN A 427 -9.50 -42.37 13.62
C GLN A 427 -8.95 -41.39 12.56
N ARG A 428 -7.62 -41.44 12.41
CA ARG A 428 -6.83 -40.80 11.35
C ARG A 428 -7.41 -41.14 9.97
N ILE A 429 -7.59 -40.15 9.11
CA ILE A 429 -7.70 -40.35 7.67
C ILE A 429 -6.58 -39.55 7.01
N ARG A 430 -5.75 -40.27 6.26
CA ARG A 430 -4.71 -39.76 5.37
C ARG A 430 -5.38 -39.04 4.21
N THR A 431 -5.05 -37.78 3.97
CA THR A 431 -5.38 -37.08 2.72
C THR A 431 -4.33 -37.44 1.67
N ALA A 432 -4.68 -38.39 0.81
CA ALA A 432 -4.09 -38.52 -0.52
C ALA A 432 -5.01 -37.78 -1.49
N ASP A 433 -4.39 -36.96 -2.35
CA ASP A 433 -4.85 -36.41 -3.62
C ASP A 433 -6.36 -36.48 -3.91
N ALA A 434 -7.05 -35.37 -3.65
CA ALA A 434 -8.39 -35.14 -4.18
C ALA A 434 -8.27 -34.41 -5.53
N GLU A 435 -8.14 -35.17 -6.60
CA GLU A 435 -8.64 -34.74 -7.91
C GLU A 435 -10.13 -34.40 -7.76
N ILE A 436 -10.52 -33.18 -8.17
CA ILE A 436 -11.92 -32.78 -8.27
C ILE A 436 -12.56 -33.65 -9.36
N PRO A 437 -13.55 -34.53 -9.08
CA PRO A 437 -14.25 -35.21 -10.15
C PRO A 437 -15.08 -34.17 -10.91
N ALA A 438 -14.99 -34.20 -12.24
CA ALA A 438 -15.90 -33.47 -13.10
C ALA A 438 -17.34 -33.75 -12.66
N SER A 439 -18.13 -32.71 -12.46
CA SER A 439 -19.55 -32.84 -12.11
C SER A 439 -20.27 -33.63 -13.20
N GLU A 440 -20.68 -34.86 -12.91
CA GLU A 440 -21.60 -35.59 -13.78
C GLU A 440 -22.90 -34.78 -13.93
N HIS A 441 -23.27 -34.51 -15.18
CA HIS A 441 -24.58 -33.95 -15.51
C HIS A 441 -25.67 -34.91 -15.04
N LEU A 442 -26.35 -34.55 -13.95
CA LEU A 442 -27.62 -35.20 -13.60
C LEU A 442 -28.61 -34.98 -14.76
N PRO A 443 -29.11 -36.06 -15.41
CA PRO A 443 -30.07 -35.90 -16.48
C PRO A 443 -31.36 -35.29 -15.93
N ARG A 444 -31.79 -34.19 -16.54
CA ARG A 444 -33.04 -33.50 -16.22
C ARG A 444 -34.20 -34.49 -16.41
N VAL A 445 -34.81 -34.93 -15.31
CA VAL A 445 -35.99 -35.80 -15.36
C VAL A 445 -37.16 -34.98 -15.89
N LEU A 446 -37.57 -35.26 -17.14
CA LEU A 446 -38.76 -34.70 -17.75
C LEU A 446 -40.02 -35.24 -17.03
N PRO A 447 -41.04 -34.39 -16.78
CA PRO A 447 -42.27 -34.85 -16.16
C PRO A 447 -42.96 -35.89 -17.05
N LYS A 448 -43.16 -37.11 -16.51
CA LYS A 448 -43.94 -38.16 -17.16
C LYS A 448 -45.42 -37.79 -17.12
N ASN A 449 -45.88 -37.10 -18.15
CA ASN A 449 -47.22 -37.15 -18.76
C ASN A 449 -47.41 -35.90 -19.63
N GLU A 450 -46.66 -35.79 -20.72
CA GLU A 450 -46.95 -34.82 -21.79
C GLU A 450 -47.87 -35.46 -22.83
N ASP A 451 -48.95 -34.75 -23.18
CA ASP A 451 -49.93 -35.20 -24.17
C ASP A 451 -49.24 -35.36 -25.56
N PRO A 452 -49.28 -36.54 -26.19
CA PRO A 452 -48.56 -36.81 -27.45
C PRO A 452 -49.00 -35.90 -28.62
N SER A 453 -50.18 -35.28 -28.52
CA SER A 453 -50.66 -34.30 -29.50
C SER A 453 -49.91 -32.95 -29.41
N LEU A 454 -49.53 -32.50 -28.21
CA LEU A 454 -48.80 -31.25 -27.98
C LEU A 454 -47.36 -31.33 -28.46
N VAL A 455 -46.67 -32.44 -28.20
CA VAL A 455 -45.29 -32.67 -28.64
C VAL A 455 -45.19 -32.64 -30.18
N LYS A 456 -46.17 -33.26 -30.86
CA LYS A 456 -46.21 -33.28 -32.33
C LYS A 456 -46.49 -31.90 -32.92
N ARG A 457 -47.35 -31.10 -32.27
CA ARG A 457 -47.63 -29.71 -32.66
C ARG A 457 -46.42 -28.80 -32.46
N ASN A 458 -45.75 -28.88 -31.31
CA ASN A 458 -44.58 -28.06 -31.00
C ASN A 458 -43.39 -28.38 -31.91
N ARG A 459 -43.16 -29.67 -32.23
CA ARG A 459 -42.13 -30.08 -33.20
C ARG A 459 -42.40 -29.53 -34.61
N ARG A 460 -43.68 -29.47 -35.01
CA ARG A 460 -44.08 -28.89 -36.30
C ARG A 460 -43.92 -27.37 -36.33
N MET A 461 -44.28 -26.67 -35.25
CA MET A 461 -44.09 -25.21 -35.15
C MET A 461 -42.60 -24.83 -35.13
N LEU A 462 -41.76 -25.59 -34.42
CA LEU A 462 -40.31 -25.37 -34.41
C LEU A 462 -39.68 -25.62 -35.79
N GLY A 463 -40.11 -26.67 -36.50
CA GLY A 463 -39.67 -26.95 -37.86
C GLY A 463 -40.09 -25.86 -38.86
N GLN A 464 -41.27 -25.26 -38.69
CA GLN A 464 -41.71 -24.12 -39.50
C GLN A 464 -40.87 -22.86 -39.22
N LEU A 465 -40.56 -22.57 -37.95
CA LEU A 465 -39.72 -21.42 -37.58
C LEU A 465 -38.28 -21.56 -38.07
N LEU A 466 -37.68 -22.74 -37.95
CA LEU A 466 -36.36 -23.04 -38.52
C LEU A 466 -36.36 -22.91 -40.03
N GLY A 467 -37.39 -23.44 -40.71
CA GLY A 467 -37.54 -23.30 -42.15
C GLY A 467 -37.72 -21.85 -42.62
N THR A 468 -38.41 -21.00 -41.85
CA THR A 468 -38.50 -19.57 -42.16
C THR A 468 -37.18 -18.84 -41.92
N LEU A 469 -36.45 -19.16 -40.85
CA LEU A 469 -35.14 -18.57 -40.55
C LEU A 469 -34.10 -18.94 -41.63
N GLU A 470 -34.18 -20.18 -42.12
CA GLU A 470 -33.33 -20.67 -43.20
C GLU A 470 -33.66 -20.02 -44.54
N LYS A 471 -34.94 -19.74 -44.82
CA LYS A 471 -35.35 -18.92 -45.96
C LYS A 471 -34.83 -17.48 -45.88
N PHE A 472 -34.94 -16.82 -44.72
CA PHE A 472 -34.36 -15.48 -44.53
C PHE A 472 -32.85 -15.47 -44.77
N ARG A 473 -32.11 -16.49 -44.28
CA ARG A 473 -30.68 -16.63 -44.56
C ARG A 473 -30.36 -16.86 -46.05
N GLN A 474 -31.21 -17.57 -46.78
CA GLN A 474 -31.05 -17.81 -48.22
C GLN A 474 -31.39 -16.56 -49.04
N GLU A 475 -32.42 -15.81 -48.65
CA GLU A 475 -32.79 -14.52 -49.24
C GLU A 475 -31.75 -13.43 -48.97
N ASP A 476 -31.19 -13.37 -47.75
CA ASP A 476 -30.08 -12.47 -47.44
C ASP A 476 -28.81 -12.82 -48.26
N ARG A 477 -28.53 -14.11 -48.47
CA ARG A 477 -27.43 -14.55 -49.34
C ARG A 477 -27.62 -14.18 -50.80
N SER A 478 -28.84 -14.24 -51.33
CA SER A 478 -29.12 -13.88 -52.73
C SER A 478 -29.17 -12.37 -52.95
N LEU A 479 -29.60 -11.59 -51.95
CA LEU A 479 -29.59 -10.11 -51.99
C LEU A 479 -28.20 -9.51 -51.72
N SER A 480 -27.31 -10.26 -51.09
CA SER A 480 -25.93 -9.84 -50.80
C SER A 480 -25.09 -9.52 -52.04
N SER A 481 -25.47 -9.99 -53.23
CA SER A 481 -24.73 -9.76 -54.48
C SER A 481 -25.25 -8.57 -55.30
N SER A 482 -26.22 -7.81 -54.80
CA SER A 482 -26.80 -6.66 -55.51
C SER A 482 -26.00 -5.37 -55.25
N ASP A 483 -25.76 -4.56 -56.29
CA ASP A 483 -25.09 -3.24 -56.17
C ASP A 483 -25.75 -2.31 -55.14
N ALA A 484 -27.07 -2.39 -54.98
CA ALA A 484 -27.82 -1.61 -53.99
C ALA A 484 -27.52 -2.07 -52.55
N PHE A 485 -27.24 -3.36 -52.35
CA PHE A 485 -26.81 -3.91 -51.06
C PHE A 485 -25.39 -3.48 -50.73
N MET A 486 -24.46 -3.52 -51.70
CA MET A 486 -23.07 -3.05 -51.52
C MET A 486 -23.03 -1.57 -51.12
N ARG A 487 -23.77 -0.69 -51.79
CA ARG A 487 -23.82 0.75 -51.43
C ARG A 487 -24.39 1.00 -50.04
N ARG A 488 -25.41 0.24 -49.62
CA ARG A 488 -25.97 0.33 -48.26
C ARG A 488 -24.99 -0.21 -47.22
N SER A 489 -24.31 -1.32 -47.50
CA SER A 489 -23.27 -1.89 -46.64
C SER A 489 -22.11 -0.91 -46.45
N ASP A 490 -21.62 -0.30 -47.52
CA ASP A 490 -20.56 0.71 -47.46
C ASP A 490 -21.00 1.97 -46.70
N SER A 491 -22.25 2.40 -46.86
CA SER A 491 -22.79 3.53 -46.10
C SER A 491 -22.91 3.22 -44.60
N LEU A 492 -23.28 1.98 -44.24
CA LEU A 492 -23.35 1.51 -42.86
C LEU A 492 -21.97 1.39 -42.23
N LYS A 493 -20.98 0.84 -42.96
CA LYS A 493 -19.58 0.76 -42.50
C LYS A 493 -19.01 2.15 -42.21
N ARG A 494 -19.20 3.12 -43.11
CA ARG A 494 -18.76 4.50 -42.88
C ARG A 494 -19.49 5.18 -41.71
N ALA A 495 -20.77 4.87 -41.51
CA ALA A 495 -21.52 5.39 -40.37
C ALA A 495 -21.03 4.77 -39.04
N GLU A 496 -20.72 3.47 -39.04
CA GLU A 496 -20.16 2.75 -37.89
C GLU A 496 -18.74 3.23 -37.56
N GLU A 497 -17.89 3.45 -38.56
CA GLU A 497 -16.55 4.04 -38.39
C GLU A 497 -16.63 5.43 -37.77
N ARG A 498 -17.49 6.32 -38.28
CA ARG A 498 -17.70 7.65 -37.68
C ARG A 498 -18.21 7.58 -36.23
N ALA A 499 -19.13 6.66 -35.94
CA ALA A 499 -19.63 6.46 -34.58
C ALA A 499 -18.55 5.92 -33.64
N ARG A 500 -17.65 5.06 -34.13
CA ARG A 500 -16.48 4.57 -33.37
C ARG A 500 -15.51 5.71 -33.10
N GLU A 501 -15.14 6.50 -34.11
CA GLU A 501 -14.26 7.65 -33.96
C GLU A 501 -14.82 8.69 -32.98
N GLU A 502 -16.12 9.00 -33.06
CA GLU A 502 -16.79 9.92 -32.13
C GLU A 502 -16.80 9.38 -30.69
N SER A 503 -17.10 8.09 -30.51
CA SER A 503 -17.05 7.43 -29.20
C SER A 503 -15.63 7.42 -28.61
N GLU A 504 -14.61 7.17 -29.44
CA GLU A 504 -13.21 7.24 -29.02
C GLU A 504 -12.78 8.64 -28.63
N ARG A 505 -13.22 9.67 -29.37
CA ARG A 505 -12.98 11.08 -29.02
C ARG A 505 -13.60 11.44 -27.67
N LEU A 506 -14.86 11.06 -27.43
CA LEU A 506 -15.53 11.28 -26.15
C LEU A 506 -14.82 10.57 -25.00
N ARG A 507 -14.40 9.31 -25.19
CA ARG A 507 -13.61 8.56 -24.20
C ARG A 507 -12.28 9.23 -23.89
N LEU A 508 -11.64 9.85 -24.87
CA LEU A 508 -10.36 10.55 -24.67
C LEU A 508 -10.57 11.82 -23.85
N GLN A 509 -11.61 12.61 -24.16
CA GLN A 509 -12.00 13.80 -23.39
C GLN A 509 -12.34 13.47 -21.94
N GLU A 510 -13.17 12.45 -21.68
CA GLU A 510 -13.49 12.00 -20.31
C GLU A 510 -12.23 11.61 -19.52
N ARG A 511 -11.27 10.96 -20.19
CA ARG A 511 -10.01 10.55 -19.57
C ARG A 511 -9.10 11.73 -19.24
N GLU A 512 -9.07 12.74 -20.10
CA GLU A 512 -8.31 13.98 -19.86
C GLU A 512 -8.89 14.75 -18.69
N GLN A 513 -10.22 14.91 -18.64
CA GLN A 513 -10.92 15.56 -17.52
C GLN A 513 -10.65 14.85 -16.19
N LEU A 514 -10.68 13.52 -16.17
CA LEU A 514 -10.38 12.74 -14.96
C LEU A 514 -8.91 12.89 -14.53
N ALA A 515 -7.98 12.93 -15.48
CA ALA A 515 -6.56 13.14 -15.19
C ALA A 515 -6.31 14.56 -14.64
N GLU A 516 -6.97 15.57 -15.20
CA GLU A 516 -6.87 16.95 -14.74
C GLU A 516 -7.46 17.13 -13.33
N LYS A 517 -8.65 16.55 -13.08
CA LYS A 517 -9.26 16.52 -11.73
C LYS A 517 -8.32 15.88 -10.71
N ARG A 518 -7.72 14.73 -11.04
CA ARG A 518 -6.75 14.04 -10.19
C ARG A 518 -5.49 14.88 -9.93
N ARG A 519 -4.99 15.59 -10.95
CA ARG A 519 -3.87 16.53 -10.80
C ARG A 519 -4.20 17.65 -9.81
N ARG A 520 -5.38 18.27 -9.93
CA ARG A 520 -5.85 19.30 -9.00
C ARG A 520 -5.92 18.79 -7.57
N ASP A 521 -6.52 17.62 -7.36
CA ASP A 521 -6.66 17.02 -6.02
C ASP A 521 -5.30 16.65 -5.41
N LEU A 522 -4.35 16.11 -6.19
CA LEU A 522 -2.99 15.84 -5.73
C LEU A 522 -2.24 17.10 -5.31
N THR A 523 -2.31 18.15 -6.13
CA THR A 523 -1.71 19.45 -5.80
C THR A 523 -2.35 20.06 -4.56
N LEU A 524 -3.68 19.95 -4.42
CA LEU A 524 -4.40 20.43 -3.25
C LEU A 524 -3.96 19.69 -1.98
N ARG A 525 -3.85 18.35 -2.04
CA ARG A 525 -3.36 17.53 -0.93
C ARG A 525 -1.98 17.98 -0.46
N ALA A 526 -1.06 18.19 -1.40
CA ALA A 526 0.30 18.62 -1.08
C ALA A 526 0.36 20.02 -0.47
N ARG A 527 -0.45 20.97 -0.96
CA ARG A 527 -0.55 22.31 -0.38
C ARG A 527 -1.11 22.28 1.05
N VAL A 528 -2.16 21.50 1.29
CA VAL A 528 -2.74 21.34 2.63
C VAL A 528 -1.73 20.69 3.58
N ALA A 529 -1.02 19.66 3.13
CA ALA A 529 0.04 19.00 3.90
C ALA A 529 1.19 19.96 4.24
N ALA A 530 1.69 20.71 3.25
CA ALA A 530 2.74 21.71 3.47
C ALA A 530 2.30 22.78 4.47
N LYS A 531 1.05 23.25 4.39
CA LYS A 531 0.49 24.23 5.33
C LYS A 531 0.33 23.65 6.74
N ALA A 532 0.01 22.35 6.87
CA ALA A 532 -0.05 21.70 8.19
C ALA A 532 1.34 21.65 8.84
N GLU A 533 2.39 21.32 8.07
CA GLU A 533 3.77 21.35 8.55
C GLU A 533 4.26 22.77 8.89
N GLU A 534 3.89 23.77 8.08
CA GLU A 534 4.15 25.19 8.37
C GLU A 534 3.60 25.59 9.75
N LYS A 535 2.36 25.19 10.06
CA LYS A 535 1.71 25.49 11.36
C LYS A 535 2.32 24.73 12.52
N LYS A 536 2.81 23.51 12.30
CA LYS A 536 3.59 22.76 13.32
C LYS A 536 4.90 23.47 13.63
N LEU A 537 5.59 24.02 12.63
CA LEU A 537 6.81 24.80 12.84
C LEU A 537 6.53 26.08 13.64
N GLU A 538 5.41 26.78 13.37
CA GLU A 538 4.98 27.94 14.18
C GLU A 538 4.72 27.55 15.64
N LEU A 539 4.05 26.41 15.87
CA LEU A 539 3.81 25.91 17.22
C LEU A 539 5.13 25.58 17.96
N LEU A 540 6.09 24.97 17.26
CA LEU A 540 7.43 24.71 17.81
C LEU A 540 8.19 26.01 18.09
N PHE A 541 8.05 27.02 17.24
CA PHE A 541 8.65 28.33 17.44
C PHE A 541 8.12 28.99 18.72
N LEU A 542 6.81 28.92 19.00
CA LEU A 542 6.24 29.42 20.26
C LEU A 542 6.88 28.72 21.46
N GLN A 543 6.98 27.39 21.44
CA GLN A 543 7.62 26.62 22.51
C GLN A 543 9.10 26.99 22.70
N TRP A 544 9.83 27.21 21.60
CA TRP A 544 11.21 27.67 21.67
C TRP A 544 11.32 29.09 22.22
N THR A 545 10.40 30.00 21.88
CA THR A 545 10.40 31.36 22.42
C THR A 545 10.16 31.37 23.92
N GLU A 546 9.21 30.58 24.43
CA GLU A 546 8.98 30.42 25.87
C GLU A 546 10.21 29.87 26.60
N HIS A 547 10.86 28.87 26.00
CA HIS A 547 12.06 28.28 26.56
C HIS A 547 13.25 29.27 26.54
N HIS A 548 13.46 29.98 25.43
CA HIS A 548 14.57 30.93 25.32
C HIS A 548 14.40 32.15 26.22
N LYS A 549 13.15 32.62 26.41
CA LYS A 549 12.82 33.66 27.38
C LYS A 549 13.26 33.29 28.80
N LYS A 550 13.14 32.00 29.17
CA LYS A 550 13.66 31.49 30.46
C LYS A 550 15.19 31.44 30.48
N LEU A 551 15.82 31.09 29.36
CA LEU A 551 17.29 31.03 29.24
C LEU A 551 17.96 32.40 29.32
N CYS A 552 17.31 33.48 28.89
CA CYS A 552 17.81 34.85 29.00
C CYS A 552 18.09 35.28 30.46
N ASN A 553 17.53 34.57 31.44
CA ASN A 553 17.81 34.80 32.87
C ASN A 553 19.13 34.20 33.34
N PHE A 554 19.81 33.41 32.51
CA PHE A 554 21.05 32.72 32.85
C PHE A 554 22.24 33.27 32.05
N LEU A 555 23.43 33.26 32.66
CA LEU A 555 24.67 33.60 31.97
C LEU A 555 25.09 32.43 31.06
N ARG A 556 25.22 32.71 29.77
CA ARG A 556 25.66 31.75 28.76
C ARG A 556 27.18 31.75 28.64
N THR A 557 27.81 30.60 28.87
CA THR A 557 29.25 30.42 28.65
C THR A 557 29.58 30.26 27.15
N LYS A 558 30.82 30.58 26.77
CA LYS A 558 31.35 30.39 25.40
C LYS A 558 31.66 28.92 25.05
N ALA A 559 31.42 27.98 25.97
CA ALA A 559 31.66 26.56 25.76
C ALA A 559 30.67 25.95 24.76
N GLN A 560 31.05 24.84 24.13
CA GLN A 560 30.21 24.01 23.27
C GLN A 560 30.16 22.58 23.87
N PRO A 561 29.02 22.15 24.46
CA PRO A 561 27.75 22.87 24.55
C PRO A 561 27.77 24.05 25.54
N SER A 562 26.97 25.08 25.26
CA SER A 562 26.88 26.26 26.13
C SER A 562 26.25 25.89 27.47
N ILE A 563 26.99 26.16 28.55
CA ILE A 563 26.51 26.01 29.93
C ILE A 563 25.83 27.32 30.33
N PHE A 564 24.63 27.20 30.89
CA PHE A 564 23.84 28.31 31.45
C PHE A 564 23.91 28.24 32.97
N TYR A 565 24.32 29.32 33.63
CA TYR A 565 24.40 29.37 35.09
C TYR A 565 23.87 30.69 35.66
N GLN A 566 23.33 30.64 36.87
CA GLN A 566 22.86 31.81 37.60
C GLN A 566 23.82 32.10 38.77
N PRO A 567 24.45 33.28 38.84
CA PRO A 567 25.32 33.65 39.96
C PRO A 567 24.57 33.72 41.29
N VAL A 568 25.21 33.26 42.37
CA VAL A 568 24.67 33.30 43.75
C VAL A 568 24.61 34.73 44.31
N LYS A 569 25.46 35.63 43.82
CA LYS A 569 25.43 37.06 44.13
C LYS A 569 25.07 37.83 42.86
N PRO A 570 24.10 38.75 42.90
CA PRO A 570 23.83 39.62 41.76
C PRO A 570 25.10 40.41 41.44
N LEU A 571 25.51 40.44 40.17
CA LEU A 571 26.55 41.37 39.74
C LEU A 571 26.02 42.79 39.94
N GLU A 572 26.85 43.68 40.47
CA GLU A 572 26.60 45.13 40.53
C GLU A 572 26.64 45.71 39.11
N GLU A 573 25.61 45.44 38.33
CA GLU A 573 25.32 46.10 37.07
C GLU A 573 23.98 46.83 37.21
N ASP A 574 23.86 47.99 36.55
CA ASP A 574 22.59 48.73 36.47
C ASP A 574 21.49 47.79 35.97
N VAL A 575 20.50 47.52 36.83
CA VAL A 575 19.42 46.55 36.57
C VAL A 575 18.73 46.83 35.24
N ALA A 576 18.48 48.11 34.95
CA ALA A 576 17.86 48.56 33.71
C ALA A 576 18.73 48.30 32.46
N LEU A 577 20.05 48.46 32.56
CA LEU A 577 20.97 48.19 31.45
C LEU A 577 21.07 46.70 31.16
N SER A 578 21.10 45.87 32.21
CA SER A 578 21.12 44.40 32.09
C SER A 578 19.83 43.86 31.48
N GLU A 579 18.67 44.39 31.86
CA GLU A 579 17.38 44.04 31.27
C GLU A 579 17.29 44.44 29.79
N GLN A 580 17.77 45.64 29.43
CA GLN A 580 17.81 46.08 28.03
C GLN A 580 18.70 45.18 27.16
N GLN A 581 19.87 44.76 27.67
CA GLN A 581 20.76 43.84 26.95
C GLN A 581 20.14 42.44 26.77
N LYS A 582 19.44 41.93 27.79
CA LYS A 582 18.72 40.65 27.71
C LYS A 582 17.60 40.71 26.68
N GLU A 583 16.82 41.78 26.68
CA GLU A 583 15.74 41.97 25.72
C GLU A 583 16.29 42.12 24.29
N GLN A 584 17.37 42.89 24.10
CA GLN A 584 18.01 43.01 22.78
C GLN A 584 18.52 41.65 22.27
N ALA A 585 19.21 40.87 23.11
CA ALA A 585 19.68 39.55 22.74
C ALA A 585 18.52 38.58 22.43
N PHE A 586 17.40 38.69 23.16
CA PHE A 586 16.19 37.91 22.90
C PHE A 586 15.57 38.29 21.54
N GLN A 587 15.50 39.59 21.21
CA GLN A 587 14.96 40.06 19.94
C GLN A 587 15.85 39.66 18.76
N GLU A 588 17.18 39.76 18.89
CA GLU A 588 18.13 39.29 17.88
C GLU A 588 18.03 37.77 17.64
N TRP A 589 17.89 36.99 18.71
CA TRP A 589 17.63 35.56 18.59
C TRP A 589 16.27 35.27 17.94
N LYS A 590 15.22 35.99 18.34
CA LYS A 590 13.86 35.82 17.81
C LYS A 590 13.80 36.15 16.32
N SER A 591 14.51 37.20 15.86
CA SER A 591 14.57 37.58 14.44
C SER A 591 15.36 36.57 13.61
N ALA A 592 16.55 36.18 14.05
CA ALA A 592 17.37 35.17 13.36
C ALA A 592 16.64 33.83 13.24
N ARG A 593 15.99 33.38 14.32
CA ARG A 593 15.26 32.11 14.31
C ARG A 593 13.99 32.17 13.46
N ARG A 594 13.37 33.36 13.32
CA ARG A 594 12.22 33.58 12.43
C ARG A 594 12.63 33.56 10.96
N GLU A 595 13.81 34.08 10.63
CA GLU A 595 14.39 33.99 9.28
C GLU A 595 14.66 32.55 8.88
N GLU A 596 15.34 31.77 9.74
CA GLU A 596 15.56 30.34 9.52
C GLU A 596 14.25 29.57 9.34
N LEU A 597 13.23 29.87 10.16
CA LEU A 597 11.91 29.25 10.04
C LEU A 597 11.24 29.57 8.70
N SER A 598 11.39 30.80 8.19
CA SER A 598 10.88 31.19 6.87
C SER A 598 11.56 30.42 5.74
N GLU A 599 12.88 30.20 5.83
CA GLU A 599 13.62 29.37 4.88
C GLU A 599 13.13 27.91 4.90
N TYR A 600 12.94 27.33 6.09
CA TYR A 600 12.39 25.98 6.22
C TYR A 600 10.97 25.86 5.67
N GLN A 601 10.10 26.84 5.93
CA GLN A 601 8.74 26.86 5.40
C GLN A 601 8.75 26.86 3.85
N LYS A 602 9.63 27.65 3.24
CA LYS A 602 9.79 27.68 1.78
C LYS A 602 10.29 26.34 1.24
N GLN A 603 11.33 25.77 1.86
CA GLN A 603 11.89 24.48 1.48
C GLN A 603 10.86 23.35 1.55
N ILE A 604 10.04 23.33 2.61
CA ILE A 604 8.95 22.37 2.78
C ILE A 604 7.92 22.53 1.65
N GLY A 605 7.47 23.76 1.38
CA GLY A 605 6.51 24.03 0.31
C GLY A 605 6.98 23.49 -1.05
N ASP A 606 8.22 23.80 -1.42
CA ASP A 606 8.84 23.38 -2.67
C ASP A 606 8.97 21.84 -2.75
N GLN A 607 9.37 21.19 -1.65
CA GLN A 607 9.50 19.73 -1.58
C GLN A 607 8.15 19.01 -1.79
N TYR A 608 7.08 19.50 -1.17
CA TYR A 608 5.75 18.90 -1.31
C TYR A 608 5.19 19.05 -2.74
N ILE A 609 5.45 20.17 -3.41
CA ILE A 609 5.05 20.38 -4.81
C ILE A 609 5.87 19.49 -5.75
N ALA A 610 7.19 19.42 -5.57
CA ALA A 610 8.06 18.54 -6.37
C ALA A 610 7.65 17.06 -6.25
N ASN A 611 7.23 16.63 -5.05
CA ASN A 611 6.74 15.27 -4.82
C ASN A 611 5.47 14.95 -5.63
N VAL A 612 4.58 15.93 -5.85
CA VAL A 612 3.38 15.76 -6.68
C VAL A 612 3.73 15.58 -8.16
N GLU A 613 4.68 16.36 -8.66
CA GLU A 613 5.14 16.23 -10.05
C GLU A 613 5.72 14.84 -10.31
N ALA A 614 6.56 14.35 -9.39
CA ALA A 614 7.09 13.00 -9.44
C ALA A 614 5.99 11.92 -9.33
N GLU A 615 4.95 12.13 -8.52
CA GLU A 615 3.82 11.21 -8.40
C GLU A 615 2.97 11.16 -9.69
N LEU A 616 2.75 12.32 -10.33
CA LEU A 616 2.06 12.42 -11.62
C LEU A 616 2.87 11.75 -12.75
N GLU A 617 4.18 11.91 -12.75
CA GLU A 617 5.07 11.28 -13.72
C GLU A 617 5.11 9.76 -13.55
N ARG A 618 5.22 9.27 -12.30
CA ARG A 618 5.08 7.84 -11.99
C ARG A 618 3.76 7.26 -12.48
N TRP A 619 2.66 7.99 -12.26
CA TRP A 619 1.35 7.57 -12.75
C TRP A 619 1.28 7.53 -14.28
N ARG A 620 1.84 8.53 -14.96
CA ARG A 620 1.93 8.57 -16.43
C ARG A 620 2.76 7.38 -16.96
N ASN A 621 3.88 7.08 -16.33
CA ASN A 621 4.76 5.97 -16.71
C ASN A 621 4.10 4.61 -16.47
N ALA A 622 3.45 4.41 -15.31
CA ALA A 622 2.67 3.21 -15.02
C ALA A 622 1.52 3.00 -16.02
N ARG A 623 0.88 4.10 -16.47
CA ARG A 623 -0.16 4.05 -17.50
C ARG A 623 0.41 3.66 -18.86
N ASN A 624 1.55 4.20 -19.26
CA ASN A 624 2.21 3.86 -20.52
C ASN A 624 2.65 2.39 -20.54
N ALA A 625 3.18 1.87 -19.43
CA ALA A 625 3.54 0.46 -19.27
C ALA A 625 2.32 -0.47 -19.43
N ARG A 626 1.18 -0.14 -18.81
CA ARG A 626 -0.08 -0.90 -18.99
C ARG A 626 -0.61 -0.86 -20.41
N LYS A 627 -0.42 0.25 -21.14
CA LYS A 627 -0.80 0.36 -22.56
C LYS A 627 0.07 -0.57 -23.43
N SER A 628 1.38 -0.66 -23.14
CA SER A 628 2.30 -1.58 -23.80
C SER A 628 1.91 -3.04 -23.59
N ASN A 629 1.62 -3.44 -22.35
CA ASN A 629 1.21 -4.82 -22.04
C ASN A 629 -0.14 -5.20 -22.66
N ASN A 630 -1.11 -4.28 -22.72
CA ASN A 630 -2.38 -4.56 -23.39
C ASN A 630 -2.23 -4.68 -24.91
N LEU A 631 -1.30 -3.94 -25.53
CA LEU A 631 -1.04 -4.06 -26.97
C LEU A 631 -0.36 -5.40 -27.29
N MET A 632 0.59 -5.85 -26.46
CA MET A 632 1.25 -7.15 -26.60
C MET A 632 0.27 -8.32 -26.37
N ASN A 633 -0.59 -8.24 -25.35
CA ASN A 633 -1.62 -9.25 -25.13
C ASN A 633 -2.63 -9.32 -26.27
N LEU A 634 -2.99 -8.19 -26.88
CA LEU A 634 -3.92 -8.18 -28.03
C LEU A 634 -3.28 -8.83 -29.26
N GLN A 635 -1.98 -8.57 -29.48
CA GLN A 635 -1.20 -9.19 -30.55
C GLN A 635 -1.08 -10.71 -30.34
N GLU A 636 -0.75 -11.16 -29.13
CA GLU A 636 -0.71 -12.59 -28.79
C GLU A 636 -2.06 -13.29 -28.95
N THR A 637 -3.17 -12.62 -28.63
CA THR A 637 -4.51 -13.20 -28.84
C THR A 637 -4.86 -13.33 -30.32
N MET A 638 -4.47 -12.36 -31.14
CA MET A 638 -4.67 -12.40 -32.60
C MET A 638 -3.81 -13.47 -33.28
N ASP A 639 -2.55 -13.62 -32.84
CA ASP A 639 -1.64 -14.63 -33.37
C ASP A 639 -2.09 -16.05 -32.99
N LYS A 640 -2.64 -16.23 -31.77
CA LYS A 640 -3.30 -17.49 -31.36
C LYS A 640 -4.55 -17.81 -32.17
N GLU A 641 -5.38 -16.81 -32.49
CA GLU A 641 -6.55 -17.01 -33.35
C GLU A 641 -6.16 -17.35 -34.80
N LEU A 642 -5.04 -16.82 -35.30
CA LEU A 642 -4.48 -17.18 -36.61
C LEU A 642 -3.92 -18.62 -36.63
N GLU A 643 -3.30 -19.08 -35.55
CA GLU A 643 -2.82 -20.46 -35.41
C GLU A 643 -3.95 -21.47 -35.29
N THR A 644 -5.01 -21.17 -34.53
CA THR A 644 -6.18 -22.06 -34.42
C THR A 644 -6.93 -22.17 -35.75
N HIS A 645 -7.03 -21.07 -36.50
CA HIS A 645 -7.64 -21.09 -37.83
C HIS A 645 -6.80 -21.89 -38.86
N ARG A 646 -5.46 -21.92 -38.71
CA ARG A 646 -4.55 -22.76 -39.50
C ARG A 646 -4.67 -24.26 -39.15
N LEU A 647 -4.95 -24.58 -37.87
CA LEU A 647 -5.15 -25.95 -37.38
C LEU A 647 -6.53 -26.51 -37.74
N GLU A 648 -7.59 -25.69 -37.71
CA GLU A 648 -8.95 -26.12 -38.09
C GLU A 648 -9.15 -26.21 -39.62
N HIS A 649 -8.37 -25.46 -40.41
CA HIS A 649 -8.43 -25.46 -41.87
C HIS A 649 -7.08 -25.82 -42.51
N GLY A 650 -6.51 -26.97 -42.12
CA GLY A 650 -5.42 -27.60 -42.88
C GLY A 650 -5.88 -28.06 -44.28
N PRO A 651 -4.96 -28.11 -45.28
CA PRO A 651 -5.33 -28.34 -46.68
C PRO A 651 -5.91 -29.74 -46.88
N LYS A 652 -7.19 -29.81 -47.28
CA LYS A 652 -7.88 -31.07 -47.54
C LYS A 652 -7.40 -31.67 -48.86
N THR A 653 -6.54 -32.69 -48.81
CA THR A 653 -6.31 -33.58 -49.96
C THR A 653 -7.46 -34.57 -50.08
N ARG A 654 -8.07 -34.60 -51.25
CA ARG A 654 -9.26 -35.40 -51.58
C ARG A 654 -8.78 -36.74 -52.14
N LYS A 655 -8.94 -37.84 -51.40
CA LYS A 655 -8.73 -39.20 -51.94
C LYS A 655 -9.85 -39.55 -52.93
N ILE A 656 -9.47 -39.86 -54.16
CA ILE A 656 -10.31 -40.52 -55.18
C ILE A 656 -9.94 -42.01 -55.14
N PRO A 657 -10.89 -42.97 -55.06
CA PRO A 657 -10.56 -44.39 -55.14
C PRO A 657 -10.71 -44.92 -56.57
N GLY A 658 -9.65 -45.57 -57.08
CA GLY A 658 -9.71 -46.51 -58.20
C GLY A 658 -8.73 -46.23 -59.33
N GLY A 659 -7.75 -47.11 -59.53
CA GLY A 659 -6.86 -47.13 -60.69
C GLY A 659 -5.58 -47.94 -60.42
N THR A 660 -5.38 -48.98 -61.22
CA THR A 660 -4.38 -50.06 -61.20
C THR A 660 -2.92 -49.63 -61.37
N GLU A 661 -2.05 -50.50 -60.82
CA GLU A 661 -0.66 -50.88 -61.16
C GLU A 661 0.03 -50.12 -62.32
N ASP A 662 1.21 -49.56 -62.05
CA ASP A 662 2.50 -50.06 -62.58
C ASP A 662 3.68 -49.25 -62.02
N ASP A 663 4.79 -49.96 -61.78
CA ASP A 663 6.10 -49.47 -61.32
C ASP A 663 6.78 -48.59 -62.39
N GLU A 664 7.54 -47.57 -61.98
CA GLU A 664 8.78 -47.15 -62.66
C GLU A 664 9.56 -46.10 -61.83
N ASP A 665 10.80 -46.44 -61.47
CA ASP A 665 11.81 -45.55 -60.91
C ASP A 665 12.39 -44.64 -62.02
N VAL A 666 12.47 -43.32 -61.81
CA VAL A 666 13.40 -42.44 -62.53
C VAL A 666 13.88 -41.28 -61.64
N GLU A 667 15.20 -41.09 -61.66
CA GLU A 667 16.03 -40.10 -60.98
C GLU A 667 15.80 -38.64 -61.42
N ASP A 668 16.25 -37.72 -60.53
CA ASP A 668 16.79 -36.36 -60.71
C ASP A 668 16.50 -35.56 -61.99
N ILE A 669 16.08 -34.29 -61.82
CA ILE A 669 16.64 -33.14 -62.57
C ILE A 669 16.30 -31.81 -61.87
N ALA A 670 17.36 -31.00 -61.71
CA ALA A 670 17.33 -29.60 -61.32
C ALA A 670 17.03 -28.67 -62.52
N GLY A 671 16.55 -27.46 -62.24
CA GLY A 671 16.40 -26.35 -63.19
C GLY A 671 15.31 -25.40 -62.68
N GLU A 672 15.66 -24.33 -61.98
CA GLU A 672 15.89 -22.99 -62.54
C GLU A 672 14.61 -22.40 -63.16
N ASP A 673 14.03 -21.37 -62.55
CA ASP A 673 14.32 -20.00 -62.99
C ASP A 673 13.57 -18.91 -62.21
N ASP A 674 14.31 -17.81 -62.09
CA ASP A 674 14.02 -16.52 -61.49
C ASP A 674 12.97 -15.66 -62.24
N MET A 675 12.66 -14.53 -61.60
CA MET A 675 12.24 -13.24 -62.16
C MET A 675 10.74 -12.90 -62.05
N MET A 676 10.43 -11.89 -61.23
CA MET A 676 10.27 -10.51 -61.70
C MET A 676 9.86 -9.61 -60.53
N ASP A 677 10.78 -8.76 -60.10
CA ASP A 677 10.49 -7.54 -59.36
C ASP A 677 11.09 -6.36 -60.14
N ASP A 678 10.50 -5.19 -59.91
CA ASP A 678 10.82 -3.84 -60.40
C ASP A 678 10.07 -3.25 -61.61
N VAL A 679 9.97 -1.90 -61.52
CA VAL A 679 9.79 -0.85 -62.56
C VAL A 679 8.39 -0.21 -62.55
N LEU A 680 8.12 1.08 -62.29
CA LEU A 680 8.87 2.37 -62.19
C LEU A 680 7.89 3.43 -61.60
N GLY A 681 8.28 4.62 -61.10
CA GLY A 681 9.56 5.31 -61.11
C GLY A 681 9.46 6.81 -60.70
N VAL A 682 10.63 7.38 -60.42
CA VAL A 682 11.18 8.69 -60.85
C VAL A 682 10.54 10.00 -60.31
N ASP A 683 11.29 10.76 -59.52
CA ASP A 683 12.03 11.94 -60.03
C ASP A 683 13.17 12.42 -59.11
N ASP A 684 14.22 12.93 -59.75
CA ASP A 684 15.56 13.21 -59.23
C ASP A 684 15.84 14.73 -59.23
N SER A 685 16.61 15.23 -58.25
CA SER A 685 17.63 16.28 -58.49
C SER A 685 18.41 16.70 -57.23
N ASN A 686 19.69 16.30 -57.24
CA ASN A 686 20.87 17.19 -57.14
C ASN A 686 21.37 17.61 -55.73
N ARG A 687 22.48 17.00 -55.26
CA ARG A 687 23.85 17.59 -55.24
C ARG A 687 24.81 16.84 -54.29
N ARG A 688 25.93 16.36 -54.88
CA ARG A 688 27.37 16.51 -54.50
C ARG A 688 27.75 16.52 -53.01
N ALA A 689 28.85 15.93 -52.54
CA ALA A 689 29.94 15.13 -53.11
C ALA A 689 30.87 14.72 -51.93
N ASP A 690 31.65 13.66 -52.16
CA ASP A 690 33.00 13.36 -51.65
C ASP A 690 33.23 13.06 -50.15
N ASP A 691 33.37 11.76 -49.89
CA ASP A 691 34.29 11.16 -48.90
C ASP A 691 35.68 11.02 -49.59
N PRO A 692 36.82 10.95 -48.86
CA PRO A 692 37.30 9.61 -48.52
C PRO A 692 38.15 9.45 -47.23
N LYS A 693 38.09 8.20 -46.71
CA LYS A 693 38.97 7.49 -45.75
C LYS A 693 40.46 7.40 -46.21
N PRO A 694 41.33 6.53 -45.63
CA PRO A 694 41.98 6.48 -44.30
C PRO A 694 43.54 6.28 -44.43
N GLU A 695 44.29 6.11 -43.33
CA GLU A 695 45.49 5.22 -43.11
C GLU A 695 46.42 5.74 -41.98
N VAL A 696 46.66 4.98 -40.91
CA VAL A 696 47.83 4.11 -40.57
C VAL A 696 49.17 4.85 -40.30
N GLY A 697 49.76 4.64 -39.11
CA GLY A 697 51.22 4.67 -38.94
C GLY A 697 51.83 5.12 -37.59
N ASN A 698 52.24 4.15 -36.76
CA ASN A 698 53.44 4.08 -35.89
C ASN A 698 53.90 5.24 -34.97
N SER A 699 54.06 4.94 -33.67
CA SER A 699 55.38 4.84 -32.97
C SER A 699 55.24 4.68 -31.44
N SER A 700 55.98 3.73 -30.85
CA SER A 700 56.26 3.57 -29.40
C SER A 700 57.61 4.24 -29.05
N PRO A 701 58.27 4.08 -27.86
CA PRO A 701 57.86 3.76 -26.47
C PRO A 701 58.53 4.69 -25.39
N GLY A 702 58.22 4.48 -24.09
CA GLY A 702 59.17 4.74 -22.96
C GLY A 702 58.78 5.78 -21.90
N PRO A 703 59.45 5.81 -20.71
CA PRO A 703 58.90 5.31 -19.43
C PRO A 703 59.11 6.24 -18.19
N GLU A 704 58.91 5.66 -16.98
CA GLU A 704 59.39 6.05 -15.62
C GLU A 704 58.46 6.94 -14.75
N GLU A 705 57.91 6.37 -13.65
CA GLU A 705 58.38 6.41 -12.22
C GLU A 705 57.89 7.71 -11.52
N ASP A 706 57.49 7.79 -10.24
CA ASP A 706 57.53 6.91 -9.08
C ASP A 706 56.64 7.50 -7.96
N VAL A 707 56.23 6.66 -7.01
CA VAL A 707 56.15 6.89 -5.54
C VAL A 707 55.36 8.11 -4.99
N GLN A 708 54.16 7.87 -4.45
CA GLN A 708 53.81 7.97 -3.00
C GLN A 708 52.38 7.52 -2.72
#